data_AF-A0A399F728-F1
#
_entry.id   AF-A0A399F728-F1
#
_cell.length_a   1.000
_cell.length_b   1.000
_cell.length_c   1.000
_cell.angle_alpha   90.00
_cell.angle_beta   90.00
_cell.angle_gamma   90.00
#
_symmetry.space_group_name_H-M   'P 1'
#
loop_
_entity.id
_entity.type
_entity.pdbx_description
1 polymer ?
#
loop_
_entity_poly.entity_id
_entity_poly.type
_entity_poly.pdbx_seq_one_letter_code
_entity_poly.pdbx_strand_id
1 'polypeptide(L)'
;MHRYSTLLPLLLLLASCGGGSGPPQTGTFGPGIREILSLNGVPAFKLSNGEIENGEIELLDKPEDTQWYLDRFPPPPASTSQRVRLQDLPASVDLSAYQTPVKDQNPRGTCTNFAVVAALEVRYKRQYGLSLDLSEQWLNHFQKMDALDTQDTTNDSTGDHRPKAPGTLENQLGMWGGGSVVYNLRLLSSGKLGIPEEGAMPYFSGNNGDSSLWNPPITSSSSQRTIDDFNLSQQSVTYKMPYPTTLTVLPQNAQNTARYQAGQVIYASSSDLGSLDWFKTQLASGSEVAFSVLLDSDDPNPNNNIWEIADKPRTDPKTWAGHAMLMVGYDDSKRAFRVKNSWGTGWAEGGYVWFSYDFVTKGKMREGAVVKSVLPPNTAPPSEPLFIGRYSLDHDGWQGILDLYHIPDPNLFKFQSGTPDRRLGTYYGPDGLGRRVNGTLSGRKIDFYIDWNNPGARSYGELSGLHFTGYLSTDNQSLTGTMLDNRDGQTYGFYGLKRGYLSGISSDSSVTLNSYVGNWQVYGLEVPTGNFSITAVNPSTGQVTGKVFGGGALTGTVNTANPRLLSFQLNGVTYQGYLFGHEAGVMAGTAGPGTGFVATRSDFSTPLVSIQNPAPGDTLYRTQSYTLAGQATGDNGSGFANQPLPCTWTSSDAGDSQFPISGNCTPTIQIRPGSPSSVTFTLSTTAYGGKSAQTGVTVNVQNPPNSGPPVVSILEPVSGSAGSVGTSVFLRASWVGGTAPYNGVRWTWQATHKAGCAETDIPAVYHPPIYQGQEPYWSWDTTGAQNVANGCGFDNDAGTIRFYVTDSLNLTGSASILFKLTYVPPPN
;
A
#
# COMPACT_ATOMS: atom_id res chain seq x y z
N MET A 1 -32.49 -41.96 -34.27
CA MET A 1 -32.78 -42.56 -35.59
C MET A 1 -32.85 -41.43 -36.62
N HIS A 2 -32.09 -41.60 -37.71
CA HIS A 2 -32.09 -40.96 -39.05
C HIS A 2 -32.38 -39.44 -39.21
N ARG A 3 -31.45 -38.58 -39.67
CA ARG A 3 -30.80 -38.44 -41.03
C ARG A 3 -31.86 -38.37 -42.17
N TYR A 4 -31.85 -37.53 -43.22
CA TYR A 4 -30.93 -36.69 -44.02
C TYR A 4 -31.81 -35.51 -44.57
N SER A 5 -31.38 -34.36 -45.12
CA SER A 5 -30.48 -34.02 -46.26
C SER A 5 -30.62 -32.48 -46.41
N THR A 6 -29.63 -31.66 -46.78
CA THR A 6 -29.16 -31.44 -48.18
C THR A 6 -27.94 -30.49 -48.26
N LEU A 7 -26.96 -30.91 -49.08
CA LEU A 7 -26.18 -30.17 -50.11
C LEU A 7 -25.26 -28.97 -49.76
N LEU A 8 -23.95 -29.18 -49.99
CA LEU A 8 -22.87 -28.21 -50.31
C LEU A 8 -22.87 -27.94 -51.84
N PRO A 9 -22.33 -26.81 -52.40
CA PRO A 9 -20.88 -26.51 -52.45
C PRO A 9 -20.51 -25.00 -52.28
N LEU A 10 -19.40 -24.65 -51.61
CA LEU A 10 -18.04 -24.34 -52.14
C LEU A 10 -17.87 -22.90 -52.73
N LEU A 11 -16.80 -22.25 -52.24
CA LEU A 11 -16.11 -21.01 -52.67
C LEU A 11 -16.47 -19.66 -52.02
N LEU A 12 -15.38 -18.98 -51.61
CA LEU A 12 -15.20 -17.60 -51.17
C LEU A 12 -15.52 -17.28 -49.70
N LEU A 13 -14.58 -17.60 -48.81
CA LEU A 13 -14.06 -16.70 -47.76
C LEU A 13 -12.83 -17.37 -47.10
N LEU A 14 -11.71 -17.35 -47.81
CA LEU A 14 -10.37 -17.58 -47.24
C LEU A 14 -9.58 -16.28 -47.45
N ALA A 15 -9.73 -15.35 -46.51
CA ALA A 15 -8.78 -14.29 -46.24
C ALA A 15 -8.96 -13.86 -44.78
N SER A 16 -7.83 -13.70 -44.09
CA SER A 16 -7.65 -13.30 -42.69
C SER A 16 -8.19 -14.25 -41.62
N CYS A 17 -7.39 -15.26 -41.27
CA CYS A 17 -7.10 -15.77 -39.92
C CYS A 17 -6.42 -17.14 -40.03
N GLY A 18 -5.17 -17.16 -40.50
CA GLY A 18 -4.20 -18.23 -40.19
C GLY A 18 -3.19 -17.59 -39.24
N GLY A 19 -2.93 -18.12 -38.05
CA GLY A 19 -2.41 -19.47 -37.87
C GLY A 19 -0.88 -19.44 -37.99
N GLY A 20 -0.21 -18.57 -37.22
CA GLY A 20 1.25 -18.53 -37.09
C GLY A 20 1.71 -19.39 -35.91
N SER A 21 1.41 -20.67 -35.92
CA SER A 21 1.91 -21.66 -34.97
C SER A 21 2.52 -22.84 -35.73
N GLY A 22 3.72 -22.61 -36.25
CA GLY A 22 4.56 -23.59 -36.94
C GLY A 22 6.01 -23.09 -36.91
N PRO A 23 7.01 -23.99 -37.12
CA PRO A 23 8.43 -23.63 -37.03
C PRO A 23 8.79 -22.51 -38.02
N PRO A 24 9.94 -21.83 -37.84
CA PRO A 24 10.37 -20.78 -38.76
C PRO A 24 10.36 -21.33 -40.18
N GLN A 25 9.68 -20.64 -41.09
CA GLN A 25 9.93 -20.87 -42.51
C GLN A 25 11.39 -20.50 -42.76
N THR A 26 12.06 -21.30 -43.60
CA THR A 26 13.38 -21.02 -44.16
C THR A 26 13.34 -19.70 -44.93
N GLY A 27 13.51 -18.58 -44.23
CA GLY A 27 13.28 -17.25 -44.78
C GLY A 27 14.13 -16.22 -44.05
N THR A 28 15.17 -15.74 -44.75
CA THR A 28 16.12 -14.69 -44.35
C THR A 28 16.84 -14.93 -43.02
N PHE A 29 18.14 -15.26 -43.11
CA PHE A 29 19.02 -15.27 -41.95
C PHE A 29 19.14 -13.85 -41.38
N GLY A 30 18.88 -13.73 -40.09
CA GLY A 30 19.18 -12.55 -39.30
C GLY A 30 20.69 -12.26 -39.21
N PRO A 31 21.11 -11.12 -38.63
CA PRO A 31 22.52 -10.82 -38.46
C PRO A 31 23.21 -11.84 -37.54
N GLY A 32 24.45 -12.18 -37.87
CA GLY A 32 25.39 -12.88 -36.99
C GLY A 32 26.12 -11.93 -36.03
N ILE A 33 26.84 -12.49 -35.05
CA ILE A 33 27.83 -11.82 -34.20
C ILE A 33 29.00 -11.32 -35.05
N ARG A 34 29.32 -10.04 -34.94
CA ARG A 34 30.42 -9.36 -35.62
C ARG A 34 31.64 -9.14 -34.75
N GLU A 35 31.43 -8.89 -33.46
CA GLU A 35 32.48 -8.55 -32.52
C GLU A 35 32.03 -8.88 -31.09
N ILE A 36 32.80 -9.68 -30.36
CA ILE A 36 32.74 -9.77 -28.89
C ILE A 36 33.66 -8.69 -28.30
N LEU A 37 33.11 -7.89 -27.40
CA LEU A 37 33.75 -6.76 -26.71
C LEU A 37 33.44 -6.76 -25.20
N SER A 38 33.91 -5.74 -24.49
CA SER A 38 33.52 -5.47 -23.10
C SER A 38 32.87 -4.08 -22.98
N LEU A 39 31.70 -4.02 -22.35
CA LEU A 39 30.97 -2.79 -22.03
C LEU A 39 30.92 -2.63 -20.50
N ASN A 40 31.55 -1.58 -19.95
CA ASN A 40 31.65 -1.34 -18.50
C ASN A 40 32.17 -2.55 -17.69
N GLY A 41 33.10 -3.33 -18.27
CA GLY A 41 33.65 -4.51 -17.62
C GLY A 41 32.74 -5.75 -17.67
N VAL A 42 31.65 -5.71 -18.45
CA VAL A 42 30.77 -6.86 -18.73
C VAL A 42 31.03 -7.33 -20.17
N PRO A 43 31.18 -8.64 -20.42
CA PRO A 43 31.26 -9.19 -21.77
C PRO A 43 29.99 -8.89 -22.58
N ALA A 44 30.16 -8.51 -23.83
CA ALA A 44 29.06 -8.17 -24.73
C ALA A 44 29.42 -8.53 -26.18
N PHE A 45 28.45 -8.52 -27.07
CA PHE A 45 28.71 -8.64 -28.50
C PHE A 45 27.85 -7.70 -29.35
N LYS A 46 28.33 -7.42 -30.56
CA LYS A 46 27.61 -6.65 -31.60
C LYS A 46 27.13 -7.56 -32.72
N LEU A 47 25.95 -7.28 -33.24
CA LEU A 47 25.41 -7.89 -34.45
C LEU A 47 25.95 -7.24 -35.73
N SER A 48 26.01 -8.02 -36.82
CA SER A 48 26.70 -7.70 -38.09
C SER A 48 26.05 -6.66 -39.00
N ASN A 49 24.80 -6.26 -38.74
CA ASN A 49 24.04 -5.28 -39.53
C ASN A 49 23.85 -3.90 -38.86
N GLY A 50 24.54 -3.59 -37.77
CA GLY A 50 24.45 -2.28 -37.11
C GLY A 50 25.27 -1.17 -37.79
N GLU A 51 24.70 -0.48 -38.80
CA GLU A 51 25.31 0.68 -39.48
C GLU A 51 25.08 2.05 -38.80
N ILE A 52 24.68 2.11 -37.52
CA ILE A 52 24.53 3.38 -36.79
C ILE A 52 25.18 3.21 -35.41
N GLU A 53 25.71 4.28 -34.83
CA GLU A 53 26.53 4.38 -33.59
C GLU A 53 26.04 3.61 -32.34
N ASN A 54 24.90 2.90 -32.38
CA ASN A 54 24.36 2.02 -31.31
C ASN A 54 23.72 0.71 -31.85
N GLY A 55 24.32 0.04 -32.86
CA GLY A 55 23.85 -1.28 -33.32
C GLY A 55 23.72 -2.29 -32.17
N GLU A 56 22.58 -3.00 -32.09
CA GLU A 56 22.12 -3.86 -30.98
C GLU A 56 23.27 -4.61 -30.28
N ILE A 57 23.67 -4.09 -29.11
CA ILE A 57 24.69 -4.69 -28.24
C ILE A 57 23.97 -5.62 -27.28
N GLU A 58 24.33 -6.89 -27.30
CA GLU A 58 23.78 -7.90 -26.38
C GLU A 58 24.78 -8.21 -25.28
N LEU A 59 24.30 -8.29 -24.03
CA LEU A 59 25.15 -8.62 -22.88
C LEU A 59 25.26 -10.13 -22.70
N LEU A 60 26.48 -10.57 -22.43
CA LEU A 60 26.83 -11.94 -22.10
C LEU A 60 27.14 -12.06 -20.61
N ASP A 61 27.05 -13.29 -20.10
CA ASP A 61 27.39 -13.58 -18.71
C ASP A 61 28.91 -13.55 -18.54
N LYS A 62 29.36 -13.13 -17.35
CA LYS A 62 30.76 -13.26 -16.98
C LYS A 62 31.07 -14.71 -16.65
N PRO A 63 32.13 -15.32 -17.23
CA PRO A 63 32.53 -16.68 -16.87
C PRO A 63 32.71 -16.91 -15.37
N GLU A 64 33.23 -15.90 -14.66
CA GLU A 64 33.43 -15.91 -13.21
C GLU A 64 32.12 -15.96 -12.41
N ASP A 65 31.01 -15.42 -12.94
CA ASP A 65 29.72 -15.44 -12.23
C ASP A 65 29.18 -16.88 -12.18
N THR A 66 29.17 -17.59 -13.31
CA THR A 66 28.76 -19.01 -13.33
C THR A 66 29.66 -19.86 -12.44
N GLN A 67 30.98 -19.62 -12.45
CA GLN A 67 31.91 -20.35 -11.58
C GLN A 67 31.61 -20.09 -10.09
N TRP A 68 31.30 -18.84 -9.72
CA TRP A 68 30.90 -18.47 -8.35
C TRP A 68 29.71 -19.30 -7.85
N TYR A 69 28.69 -19.49 -8.71
CA TYR A 69 27.54 -20.34 -8.38
C TYR A 69 27.92 -21.82 -8.31
N LEU A 70 28.75 -22.34 -9.21
CA LEU A 70 29.12 -23.76 -9.23
C LEU A 70 30.00 -24.16 -8.04
N ASP A 71 30.87 -23.26 -7.58
CA ASP A 71 31.72 -23.50 -6.41
C ASP A 71 30.89 -23.63 -5.12
N ARG A 72 29.76 -22.90 -5.04
CA ARG A 72 28.86 -22.88 -3.87
C ARG A 72 27.72 -23.88 -3.97
N PHE A 73 27.18 -24.06 -5.18
CA PHE A 73 26.00 -24.85 -5.48
C PHE A 73 26.30 -25.88 -6.58
N PRO A 74 27.29 -26.77 -6.39
CA PRO A 74 27.65 -27.74 -7.40
C PRO A 74 26.45 -28.63 -7.75
N PRO A 75 26.42 -29.21 -8.98
CA PRO A 75 25.39 -30.15 -9.35
C PRO A 75 25.38 -31.33 -8.35
N PRO A 76 24.19 -31.87 -8.01
CA PRO A 76 24.10 -33.07 -7.19
C PRO A 76 24.93 -34.22 -7.82
N PRO A 77 25.49 -35.14 -7.02
CA PRO A 77 26.16 -36.32 -7.55
C PRO A 77 25.25 -37.03 -8.55
N ALA A 78 25.75 -37.26 -9.76
CA ALA A 78 24.94 -37.82 -10.83
C ALA A 78 24.36 -39.18 -10.41
N SER A 79 23.03 -39.33 -10.47
CA SER A 79 22.46 -40.67 -10.64
C SER A 79 23.02 -41.22 -11.94
N THR A 80 23.58 -42.44 -11.92
CA THR A 80 24.15 -43.11 -13.09
C THR A 80 23.22 -43.00 -14.29
N SER A 81 23.42 -41.99 -15.13
CA SER A 81 22.67 -41.86 -16.38
C SER A 81 23.12 -43.03 -17.25
N GLN A 82 22.17 -43.84 -17.70
CA GLN A 82 22.47 -44.87 -18.70
C GLN A 82 22.92 -44.16 -19.97
N ARG A 83 24.23 -44.08 -20.19
CA ARG A 83 24.79 -43.62 -21.46
C ARG A 83 24.52 -44.68 -22.52
N VAL A 84 23.90 -44.28 -23.62
CA VAL A 84 23.74 -45.13 -24.80
C VAL A 84 24.93 -44.83 -25.71
N ARG A 85 25.55 -45.87 -26.29
CA ARG A 85 26.68 -45.69 -27.21
C ARG A 85 26.21 -44.90 -28.43
N LEU A 86 27.03 -43.98 -28.95
CA LEU A 86 26.67 -43.13 -30.11
C LEU A 86 26.08 -43.91 -31.29
N GLN A 87 26.65 -45.06 -31.60
CA GLN A 87 26.23 -45.93 -32.72
C GLN A 87 24.80 -46.47 -32.59
N ASP A 88 24.26 -46.49 -31.36
CA ASP A 88 22.92 -46.99 -31.04
C ASP A 88 21.89 -45.84 -31.01
N LEU A 89 22.30 -44.58 -31.23
CA LEU A 89 21.44 -43.40 -31.27
C LEU A 89 21.03 -43.05 -32.72
N PRO A 90 19.87 -42.38 -32.93
CA PRO A 90 19.50 -41.84 -34.25
C PRO A 90 20.58 -40.88 -34.78
N ALA A 91 20.80 -40.85 -36.10
CA ALA A 91 21.78 -39.95 -36.72
C ALA A 91 21.38 -38.46 -36.63
N SER A 92 20.09 -38.17 -36.43
CA SER A 92 19.58 -36.82 -36.25
C SER A 92 18.32 -36.81 -35.38
N VAL A 93 18.17 -35.78 -34.56
CA VAL A 93 17.00 -35.50 -33.73
C VAL A 93 16.68 -34.01 -33.84
N ASP A 94 15.41 -33.67 -34.00
CA ASP A 94 14.95 -32.27 -33.97
C ASP A 94 13.66 -32.15 -33.14
N LEU A 95 13.75 -31.41 -32.03
CA LEU A 95 12.66 -31.11 -31.11
C LEU A 95 12.12 -29.67 -31.29
N SER A 96 12.56 -28.93 -32.31
CA SER A 96 12.17 -27.53 -32.54
C SER A 96 10.65 -27.35 -32.65
N ALA A 97 9.94 -28.32 -33.24
CA ALA A 97 8.48 -28.29 -33.37
C ALA A 97 7.72 -28.25 -32.04
N TYR A 98 8.36 -28.67 -30.93
CA TYR A 98 7.74 -28.69 -29.61
C TYR A 98 7.99 -27.41 -28.82
N GLN A 99 8.92 -26.55 -29.24
CA GLN A 99 9.34 -25.40 -28.44
C GLN A 99 8.23 -24.34 -28.29
N THR A 100 8.32 -23.55 -27.22
CA THR A 100 7.62 -22.26 -27.09
C THR A 100 8.25 -21.21 -28.00
N PRO A 101 7.60 -20.05 -28.24
CA PRO A 101 8.18 -18.94 -28.99
C PRO A 101 9.58 -18.56 -28.51
N VAL A 102 10.40 -18.02 -29.42
CA VAL A 102 11.70 -17.42 -29.08
C VAL A 102 11.46 -16.12 -28.33
N LYS A 103 12.24 -15.89 -27.27
CA LYS A 103 12.18 -14.69 -26.42
C LYS A 103 13.44 -13.85 -26.57
N ASP A 104 13.45 -12.69 -25.92
CA ASP A 104 14.54 -11.72 -25.99
C ASP A 104 14.94 -11.22 -24.60
N GLN A 105 16.18 -11.54 -24.20
CA GLN A 105 16.74 -11.15 -22.91
C GLN A 105 17.19 -9.69 -22.87
N ASN A 106 17.27 -9.00 -24.01
CA ASN A 106 17.80 -7.65 -24.10
C ASN A 106 19.25 -7.55 -23.53
N PRO A 107 19.85 -6.35 -23.46
CA PRO A 107 21.19 -6.15 -22.91
C PRO A 107 21.23 -6.24 -21.37
N ARG A 108 20.79 -7.37 -20.79
CA ARG A 108 20.72 -7.60 -19.34
C ARG A 108 21.59 -8.76 -18.83
N GLY A 109 22.06 -9.64 -19.71
CA GLY A 109 22.85 -10.80 -19.31
C GLY A 109 22.05 -11.76 -18.42
N THR A 110 20.84 -12.13 -18.85
CA THR A 110 19.97 -13.05 -18.08
C THR A 110 19.79 -14.40 -18.77
N CYS A 111 20.72 -14.76 -19.67
CA CYS A 111 20.64 -15.94 -20.54
C CYS A 111 20.36 -17.25 -19.77
N THR A 112 20.96 -17.41 -18.60
CA THR A 112 20.77 -18.59 -17.72
C THR A 112 19.32 -18.75 -17.27
N ASN A 113 18.61 -17.64 -17.00
CA ASN A 113 17.18 -17.67 -16.67
C ASN A 113 16.34 -18.12 -17.88
N PHE A 114 16.59 -17.53 -19.06
CA PHE A 114 15.85 -17.84 -20.28
C PHE A 114 16.04 -19.31 -20.72
N ALA A 115 17.27 -19.82 -20.64
CA ALA A 115 17.55 -21.23 -20.95
C ALA A 115 16.78 -22.19 -20.03
N VAL A 116 16.75 -21.89 -18.72
CA VAL A 116 16.04 -22.70 -17.72
C VAL A 116 14.52 -22.60 -17.89
N VAL A 117 14.00 -21.39 -18.09
CA VAL A 117 12.56 -21.18 -18.31
C VAL A 117 12.09 -21.87 -19.57
N ALA A 118 12.82 -21.76 -20.68
CA ALA A 118 12.49 -22.47 -21.93
C ALA A 118 12.48 -24.00 -21.74
N ALA A 119 13.43 -24.56 -20.97
CA ALA A 119 13.45 -25.99 -20.64
C ALA A 119 12.23 -26.42 -19.79
N LEU A 120 11.78 -25.55 -18.88
CA LEU A 120 10.62 -25.81 -18.04
C LEU A 120 9.31 -25.74 -18.84
N GLU A 121 9.13 -24.68 -19.64
CA GLU A 121 7.96 -24.48 -20.50
C GLU A 121 7.76 -25.64 -21.47
N VAL A 122 8.81 -26.05 -22.18
CA VAL A 122 8.71 -27.16 -23.14
C VAL A 122 8.37 -28.48 -22.43
N ARG A 123 8.87 -28.69 -21.20
CA ARG A 123 8.51 -29.88 -20.43
C ARG A 123 7.03 -29.87 -20.02
N TYR A 124 6.48 -28.74 -19.61
CA TYR A 124 5.03 -28.59 -19.36
C TYR A 124 4.20 -28.84 -20.61
N LYS A 125 4.63 -28.30 -21.76
CA LYS A 125 3.96 -28.53 -23.04
C LYS A 125 3.98 -30.00 -23.45
N ARG A 126 5.10 -30.70 -23.26
CA ARG A 126 5.25 -32.12 -23.60
C ARG A 126 4.52 -33.06 -22.63
N GLN A 127 4.51 -32.74 -21.34
CA GLN A 127 3.92 -33.61 -20.31
C GLN A 127 2.41 -33.40 -20.14
N TYR A 128 1.93 -32.15 -20.29
CA TYR A 128 0.54 -31.78 -20.02
C TYR A 128 -0.18 -31.08 -21.18
N GLY A 129 0.48 -30.84 -22.32
CA GLY A 129 -0.11 -30.09 -23.44
C GLY A 129 -0.30 -28.60 -23.16
N LEU A 130 0.34 -28.07 -22.11
CA LEU A 130 0.17 -26.71 -21.63
C LEU A 130 1.22 -25.77 -22.25
N SER A 131 0.78 -24.83 -23.07
CA SER A 131 1.64 -23.74 -23.57
C SER A 131 1.69 -22.64 -22.53
N LEU A 132 2.85 -22.48 -21.89
CA LEU A 132 3.09 -21.47 -20.86
C LEU A 132 4.03 -20.39 -21.39
N ASP A 133 3.87 -19.19 -20.83
CA ASP A 133 4.84 -18.11 -20.88
C ASP A 133 5.19 -17.77 -19.44
N LEU A 134 6.35 -18.24 -18.95
CA LEU A 134 6.76 -18.13 -17.55
C LEU A 134 7.72 -16.95 -17.34
N SER A 135 7.71 -16.38 -16.14
CA SER A 135 8.44 -15.14 -15.82
C SER A 135 9.94 -15.34 -15.59
N GLU A 136 10.78 -15.00 -16.56
CA GLU A 136 12.23 -14.94 -16.37
C GLU A 136 12.65 -13.89 -15.33
N GLN A 137 11.88 -12.80 -15.20
CA GLN A 137 12.16 -11.74 -14.24
C GLN A 137 11.98 -12.20 -12.80
N TRP A 138 10.98 -13.05 -12.53
CA TRP A 138 10.82 -13.70 -11.23
C TRP A 138 12.02 -14.59 -10.90
N LEU A 139 12.42 -15.47 -11.84
CA LEU A 139 13.55 -16.37 -11.62
C LEU A 139 14.84 -15.58 -11.38
N ASN A 140 15.10 -14.54 -12.19
CA ASN A 140 16.25 -13.66 -12.02
C ASN A 140 16.25 -12.98 -10.66
N HIS A 141 15.09 -12.46 -10.23
CA HIS A 141 14.96 -11.77 -8.96
C HIS A 141 15.33 -12.70 -7.79
N PHE A 142 14.76 -13.90 -7.75
CA PHE A 142 15.01 -14.84 -6.67
C PHE A 142 16.43 -15.41 -6.69
N GLN A 143 16.99 -15.78 -7.85
CA GLN A 143 18.37 -16.30 -7.87
C GLN A 143 19.43 -15.29 -7.41
N LYS A 144 19.11 -13.99 -7.46
CA LYS A 144 19.97 -12.92 -6.98
C LYS A 144 19.75 -12.62 -5.49
N MET A 145 18.50 -12.53 -5.09
CA MET A 145 18.12 -12.19 -3.72
C MET A 145 18.37 -13.34 -2.73
N ASP A 146 18.19 -14.59 -3.16
CA ASP A 146 18.33 -15.81 -2.36
C ASP A 146 19.78 -16.34 -2.34
N ALA A 147 20.65 -15.84 -3.23
CA ALA A 147 22.06 -16.19 -3.23
C ALA A 147 22.82 -15.34 -2.19
N LEU A 148 22.97 -15.88 -0.98
CA LEU A 148 23.78 -15.28 0.08
C LEU A 148 25.28 -15.46 -0.22
N ASP A 149 26.06 -14.38 -0.04
CA ASP A 149 27.54 -14.29 -0.10
C ASP A 149 28.14 -13.49 -1.27
N THR A 150 27.96 -12.17 -1.28
CA THR A 150 28.45 -11.33 -2.37
C THR A 150 29.78 -10.67 -2.03
N GLN A 151 30.89 -11.31 -2.39
CA GLN A 151 32.23 -10.75 -2.66
C GLN A 151 32.57 -9.44 -1.92
N ASP A 152 33.51 -9.50 -0.97
CA ASP A 152 34.19 -8.26 -0.54
C ASP A 152 34.83 -7.63 -1.79
N THR A 153 34.54 -6.36 -2.04
CA THR A 153 34.60 -5.69 -3.36
C THR A 153 35.99 -5.45 -3.92
N THR A 154 37.00 -6.17 -3.45
CA THR A 154 38.39 -6.08 -3.91
C THR A 154 39.06 -7.45 -3.81
N ASN A 155 39.25 -8.14 -4.95
CA ASN A 155 40.07 -9.35 -5.08
C ASN A 155 39.91 -10.38 -3.93
N ASP A 156 38.89 -11.22 -3.99
CA ASP A 156 38.80 -12.38 -3.09
C ASP A 156 39.73 -13.51 -3.55
N SER A 157 41.03 -13.32 -3.34
CA SER A 157 42.01 -14.41 -3.30
C SER A 157 42.05 -15.13 -1.93
N THR A 158 41.13 -14.81 -1.00
CA THR A 158 41.19 -15.29 0.41
C THR A 158 40.08 -16.28 0.78
N GLY A 159 39.00 -16.40 -0.02
CA GLY A 159 37.88 -17.28 0.21
C GLY A 159 37.15 -17.03 1.53
N ASP A 160 36.96 -15.77 1.94
CA ASP A 160 36.42 -15.44 3.26
C ASP A 160 34.87 -15.38 3.31
N HIS A 161 34.24 -16.56 3.25
CA HIS A 161 32.78 -16.80 3.27
C HIS A 161 32.12 -16.56 4.65
N ARG A 162 32.55 -15.53 5.38
CA ARG A 162 32.10 -15.27 6.76
C ARG A 162 30.73 -14.60 6.76
N PRO A 163 29.91 -14.83 7.81
CA PRO A 163 28.67 -14.10 7.98
C PRO A 163 28.91 -12.59 8.07
N LYS A 164 28.03 -11.80 7.46
CA LYS A 164 28.17 -10.34 7.38
C LYS A 164 27.29 -9.62 8.42
N ALA A 165 27.76 -8.47 8.89
CA ALA A 165 26.96 -7.59 9.75
C ALA A 165 25.75 -7.01 8.97
N PRO A 166 24.62 -6.71 9.62
CA PRO A 166 23.39 -6.16 9.03
C PRO A 166 23.55 -4.91 8.14
N GLY A 167 24.58 -4.09 8.39
CA GLY A 167 24.87 -2.90 7.59
C GLY A 167 25.52 -3.21 6.23
N THR A 168 26.05 -4.43 6.05
CA THR A 168 26.78 -4.86 4.85
C THR A 168 25.90 -5.72 3.97
N LEU A 169 26.04 -5.54 2.66
CA LEU A 169 25.36 -6.33 1.63
C LEU A 169 25.68 -7.83 1.77
N GLU A 170 24.63 -8.65 1.84
CA GLU A 170 24.72 -10.11 1.94
C GLU A 170 24.15 -10.83 0.72
N ASN A 171 23.12 -10.28 0.07
CA ASN A 171 22.55 -10.79 -1.19
C ASN A 171 22.83 -9.86 -2.38
N GLN A 172 22.27 -10.16 -3.55
CA GLN A 172 22.44 -9.35 -4.77
C GLN A 172 21.17 -8.56 -5.10
N LEU A 173 21.34 -7.49 -5.89
CA LEU A 173 20.22 -6.77 -6.48
C LEU A 173 19.50 -7.68 -7.50
N GLY A 174 18.18 -7.84 -7.36
CA GLY A 174 17.34 -8.71 -8.19
C GLY A 174 17.23 -8.32 -9.68
N MET A 175 17.86 -7.21 -10.07
CA MET A 175 17.90 -6.71 -11.44
C MET A 175 19.21 -7.06 -12.17
N TRP A 176 20.28 -7.35 -11.44
CA TRP A 176 21.58 -7.70 -12.03
C TRP A 176 21.49 -9.02 -12.83
N GLY A 177 22.24 -9.08 -13.93
CA GLY A 177 22.42 -10.29 -14.74
C GLY A 177 23.47 -11.24 -14.17
N GLY A 178 23.82 -12.27 -14.93
CA GLY A 178 24.66 -13.38 -14.52
C GLY A 178 23.88 -14.43 -13.74
N GLY A 179 24.28 -15.70 -13.87
CA GLY A 179 23.64 -16.78 -13.12
C GLY A 179 24.26 -18.14 -13.38
N SER A 180 23.50 -19.18 -13.05
CA SER A 180 23.86 -20.58 -13.30
C SER A 180 22.63 -21.39 -13.67
N VAL A 181 22.74 -22.20 -14.71
CA VAL A 181 21.70 -23.15 -15.13
C VAL A 181 21.45 -24.17 -14.02
N VAL A 182 22.52 -24.70 -13.41
CA VAL A 182 22.45 -25.68 -12.34
C VAL A 182 21.73 -25.09 -11.13
N TYR A 183 22.16 -23.93 -10.65
CA TYR A 183 21.59 -23.30 -9.45
C TYR A 183 20.09 -22.98 -9.64
N ASN A 184 19.72 -22.38 -10.77
CA ASN A 184 18.32 -22.04 -11.07
C ASN A 184 17.42 -23.29 -11.10
N LEU A 185 17.89 -24.40 -11.68
CA LEU A 185 17.13 -25.65 -11.67
C LEU A 185 17.09 -26.31 -10.29
N ARG A 186 18.12 -26.16 -9.46
CA ARG A 186 18.09 -26.61 -8.06
C ARG A 186 17.08 -25.81 -7.24
N LEU A 187 16.97 -24.50 -7.45
CA LEU A 187 15.92 -23.69 -6.84
C LEU A 187 14.52 -24.20 -7.24
N LEU A 188 14.28 -24.39 -8.53
CA LEU A 188 12.97 -24.81 -9.07
C LEU A 188 12.61 -26.28 -8.81
N SER A 189 13.57 -27.12 -8.39
CA SER A 189 13.34 -28.52 -7.99
C SER A 189 13.43 -28.76 -6.48
N SER A 190 13.67 -27.71 -5.70
CA SER A 190 13.76 -27.78 -4.23
C SER A 190 12.42 -28.07 -3.55
N GLY A 191 11.30 -27.78 -4.24
CA GLY A 191 9.96 -27.75 -3.65
C GLY A 191 9.62 -26.46 -2.91
N LYS A 192 10.54 -25.49 -2.82
CA LYS A 192 10.37 -24.22 -2.09
C LYS A 192 10.22 -23.00 -2.99
N LEU A 193 10.62 -23.09 -4.25
CA LEU A 193 10.45 -22.02 -5.24
C LEU A 193 9.73 -22.55 -6.46
N GLY A 194 8.60 -21.94 -6.80
CA GLY A 194 7.97 -22.07 -8.11
C GLY A 194 8.15 -20.81 -8.93
N ILE A 195 7.69 -20.84 -10.18
CA ILE A 195 7.70 -19.72 -11.11
C ILE A 195 6.26 -19.38 -11.52
N PRO A 196 5.88 -18.09 -11.59
CA PRO A 196 4.58 -17.66 -12.08
C PRO A 196 4.61 -17.48 -13.61
N GLU A 197 3.43 -17.27 -14.20
CA GLU A 197 3.33 -16.83 -15.59
C GLU A 197 3.85 -15.39 -15.73
N GLU A 198 4.35 -15.08 -16.93
CA GLU A 198 4.97 -13.80 -17.30
C GLU A 198 4.08 -12.59 -16.94
N GLY A 199 2.76 -12.70 -17.13
CA GLY A 199 1.82 -11.64 -16.79
C GLY A 199 1.77 -11.26 -15.30
N ALA A 200 2.26 -12.11 -14.38
CA ALA A 200 2.30 -11.80 -12.95
C ALA A 200 3.54 -10.99 -12.53
N MET A 201 4.65 -11.13 -13.26
CA MET A 201 5.88 -10.35 -13.07
C MET A 201 6.59 -10.20 -14.42
N PRO A 202 6.18 -9.23 -15.24
CA PRO A 202 6.70 -9.09 -16.60
C PRO A 202 8.20 -8.83 -16.66
N TYR A 203 8.84 -9.33 -17.71
CA TYR A 203 10.22 -9.11 -18.01
C TYR A 203 10.50 -7.65 -18.30
N PHE A 204 11.53 -7.14 -17.63
CA PHE A 204 11.97 -5.77 -17.82
C PHE A 204 13.05 -5.70 -18.91
N SER A 205 12.71 -5.11 -20.06
CA SER A 205 13.57 -5.02 -21.25
C SER A 205 14.49 -3.79 -21.30
N GLY A 206 14.46 -2.90 -20.30
CA GLY A 206 15.30 -1.69 -20.30
C GLY A 206 16.78 -1.94 -20.01
N ASN A 207 17.64 -1.05 -20.50
CA ASN A 207 19.10 -1.09 -20.28
C ASN A 207 19.44 -0.72 -18.82
N ASN A 208 19.50 -1.75 -17.98
CA ASN A 208 19.73 -1.66 -16.53
C ASN A 208 21.10 -2.23 -16.10
N GLY A 209 22.00 -2.47 -17.05
CA GLY A 209 23.27 -3.16 -16.77
C GLY A 209 24.18 -2.42 -15.80
N ASP A 210 24.04 -1.10 -15.67
CA ASP A 210 24.85 -0.27 -14.77
C ASP A 210 24.01 0.44 -13.70
N SER A 211 23.86 -0.22 -12.55
CA SER A 211 23.11 0.33 -11.41
C SER A 211 23.83 1.48 -10.68
N SER A 212 25.09 1.78 -11.02
CA SER A 212 25.79 2.96 -10.50
C SER A 212 25.24 4.27 -11.07
N LEU A 213 24.55 4.21 -12.22
CA LEU A 213 23.90 5.35 -12.86
C LEU A 213 22.50 5.64 -12.31
N TRP A 214 21.99 4.80 -11.41
CA TRP A 214 20.67 4.96 -10.82
C TRP A 214 20.65 6.12 -9.83
N ASN A 215 19.46 6.60 -9.46
CA ASN A 215 19.31 7.59 -8.40
C ASN A 215 18.32 7.12 -7.33
N PRO A 216 18.76 6.80 -6.10
CA PRO A 216 20.17 6.76 -5.69
C PRO A 216 20.95 5.61 -6.38
N PRO A 217 22.28 5.73 -6.53
CA PRO A 217 23.11 4.65 -7.06
C PRO A 217 23.05 3.39 -6.19
N ILE A 218 23.03 2.23 -6.83
CA ILE A 218 23.13 0.93 -6.16
C ILE A 218 24.40 0.23 -6.64
N THR A 219 25.32 -0.07 -5.72
CA THR A 219 26.59 -0.73 -6.02
C THR A 219 26.85 -1.85 -5.00
N SER A 220 27.93 -2.59 -5.19
CA SER A 220 28.37 -3.63 -4.25
C SER A 220 28.77 -3.10 -2.86
N SER A 221 28.96 -1.78 -2.70
CA SER A 221 29.19 -1.12 -1.41
C SER A 221 27.91 -0.56 -0.78
N SER A 222 26.76 -0.67 -1.44
CA SER A 222 25.47 -0.26 -0.86
C SER A 222 25.12 -1.10 0.36
N SER A 223 24.39 -0.50 1.30
CA SER A 223 23.92 -1.24 2.48
C SER A 223 22.89 -2.32 2.09
N GLN A 224 22.77 -3.37 2.92
CA GLN A 224 21.70 -4.36 2.75
C GLN A 224 20.32 -3.69 2.68
N ARG A 225 20.09 -2.68 3.53
CA ARG A 225 18.82 -1.94 3.56
C ARG A 225 18.50 -1.27 2.22
N THR A 226 19.49 -0.65 1.59
CA THR A 226 19.36 0.00 0.28
C THR A 226 18.96 -1.00 -0.81
N ILE A 227 19.51 -2.21 -0.75
CA ILE A 227 19.21 -3.29 -1.69
C ILE A 227 17.79 -3.81 -1.47
N ASP A 228 17.39 -4.00 -0.21
CA ASP A 228 16.06 -4.47 0.16
C ASP A 228 14.95 -3.43 -0.08
N ASP A 229 15.27 -2.13 -0.02
CA ASP A 229 14.37 -1.05 -0.44
C ASP A 229 13.95 -1.20 -1.91
N PHE A 230 14.80 -1.80 -2.75
CA PHE A 230 14.46 -2.18 -4.11
C PHE A 230 13.86 -3.58 -4.16
N ASN A 231 14.59 -4.60 -3.71
CA ASN A 231 14.22 -6.01 -3.90
C ASN A 231 12.87 -6.36 -3.28
N LEU A 232 12.54 -5.80 -2.10
CA LEU A 232 11.31 -6.13 -1.38
C LEU A 232 10.17 -5.14 -1.67
N SER A 233 10.34 -4.25 -2.66
CA SER A 233 9.32 -3.26 -3.01
C SER A 233 8.10 -3.91 -3.66
N GLN A 234 6.99 -3.92 -2.92
CA GLN A 234 5.68 -4.41 -3.40
C GLN A 234 4.76 -3.30 -3.91
N GLN A 235 5.22 -2.05 -3.86
CA GLN A 235 4.48 -0.90 -4.35
C GLN A 235 4.96 -0.49 -5.74
N SER A 236 4.07 0.14 -6.51
CA SER A 236 4.46 0.74 -7.78
C SER A 236 5.27 2.01 -7.49
N VAL A 237 6.55 1.97 -7.84
CA VAL A 237 7.49 3.06 -7.58
C VAL A 237 8.17 3.45 -8.89
N THR A 238 8.34 4.76 -9.10
CA THR A 238 9.13 5.29 -10.21
C THR A 238 10.58 5.41 -9.80
N TYR A 239 11.40 4.50 -10.31
CA TYR A 239 12.85 4.50 -10.13
C TYR A 239 13.52 5.25 -11.28
N LYS A 240 14.63 5.94 -11.01
CA LYS A 240 15.45 6.55 -12.05
C LYS A 240 16.57 5.58 -12.40
N MET A 241 16.38 4.80 -13.46
CA MET A 241 17.29 3.73 -13.89
C MET A 241 17.56 3.87 -15.39
N PRO A 242 18.72 4.41 -15.76
CA PRO A 242 18.97 5.86 -15.99
C PRO A 242 17.78 6.77 -16.37
N TYR A 243 16.67 6.24 -16.89
CA TYR A 243 15.43 6.97 -17.19
C TYR A 243 14.33 6.65 -16.17
N PRO A 244 13.34 7.54 -15.97
CA PRO A 244 12.21 7.27 -15.09
C PRO A 244 11.43 6.03 -15.54
N THR A 245 11.34 5.04 -14.66
CA THR A 245 10.69 3.75 -14.92
C THR A 245 9.79 3.40 -13.74
N THR A 246 8.51 3.19 -14.00
CA THR A 246 7.54 2.75 -12.98
C THR A 246 7.43 1.24 -12.99
N LEU A 247 7.74 0.60 -11.86
CA LEU A 247 7.60 -0.84 -11.70
C LEU A 247 7.16 -1.21 -10.28
N THR A 248 6.56 -2.40 -10.18
CA THR A 248 6.37 -3.11 -8.91
C THR A 248 7.38 -4.25 -8.90
N VAL A 249 8.43 -4.15 -8.07
CA VAL A 249 9.57 -5.07 -8.12
C VAL A 249 9.20 -6.48 -7.70
N LEU A 250 8.43 -6.63 -6.62
CA LEU A 250 8.00 -7.92 -6.08
C LEU A 250 6.47 -7.96 -5.91
N PRO A 251 5.69 -8.12 -7.00
CA PRO A 251 4.23 -8.12 -6.91
C PRO A 251 3.71 -9.28 -6.05
N GLN A 252 2.78 -8.98 -5.12
CA GLN A 252 2.16 -10.03 -4.29
C GLN A 252 1.43 -11.09 -5.14
N ASN A 253 0.87 -10.70 -6.30
CA ASN A 253 0.24 -11.64 -7.23
C ASN A 253 1.22 -12.67 -7.79
N ALA A 254 2.48 -12.28 -8.07
CA ALA A 254 3.52 -13.20 -8.53
C ALA A 254 3.81 -14.27 -7.47
N GLN A 255 3.96 -13.87 -6.20
CA GLN A 255 4.12 -14.79 -5.08
C GLN A 255 2.91 -15.75 -4.94
N ASN A 256 1.69 -15.21 -5.06
CA ASN A 256 0.46 -15.99 -4.94
C ASN A 256 0.22 -16.99 -6.09
N THR A 257 0.92 -16.85 -7.22
CA THR A 257 0.69 -17.64 -8.44
C THR A 257 1.90 -18.47 -8.88
N ALA A 258 3.04 -18.34 -8.22
CA ALA A 258 4.31 -19.00 -8.54
C ALA A 258 4.30 -20.52 -8.29
N ARG A 259 3.54 -21.29 -9.09
CA ARG A 259 3.27 -22.71 -8.87
C ARG A 259 4.07 -23.68 -9.74
N TYR A 260 4.56 -23.22 -10.89
CA TYR A 260 5.22 -24.12 -11.85
C TYR A 260 6.61 -24.48 -11.35
N GLN A 261 6.95 -25.77 -11.38
CA GLN A 261 8.15 -26.30 -10.73
C GLN A 261 8.70 -27.48 -11.52
N ALA A 262 10.03 -27.63 -11.47
CA ALA A 262 10.68 -28.82 -11.96
C ALA A 262 10.42 -29.99 -11.00
N GLY A 263 10.10 -31.16 -11.55
CA GLY A 263 10.02 -32.40 -10.80
C GLY A 263 11.40 -33.05 -10.74
N GLN A 264 11.67 -33.96 -11.67
CA GLN A 264 12.97 -34.60 -11.80
C GLN A 264 13.87 -33.81 -12.74
N VAL A 265 15.09 -33.50 -12.27
CA VAL A 265 16.15 -32.87 -13.07
C VAL A 265 17.37 -33.80 -13.09
N ILE A 266 18.01 -33.92 -14.27
CA ILE A 266 19.30 -34.60 -14.43
C ILE A 266 20.35 -33.54 -14.73
N TYR A 267 21.46 -33.58 -14.00
CA TYR A 267 22.59 -32.66 -14.17
C TYR A 267 23.78 -33.40 -14.78
N ALA A 268 24.48 -32.75 -15.71
CA ALA A 268 25.72 -33.25 -16.28
C ALA A 268 26.82 -33.25 -15.20
N SER A 269 27.54 -34.37 -15.06
CA SER A 269 28.78 -34.40 -14.31
C SER A 269 29.89 -33.69 -15.09
N SER A 270 31.02 -33.38 -14.44
CA SER A 270 32.20 -32.82 -15.12
C SER A 270 32.68 -33.69 -16.29
N SER A 271 32.49 -35.02 -16.21
CA SER A 271 32.83 -35.94 -17.30
C SER A 271 31.81 -35.95 -18.44
N ASP A 272 30.55 -35.61 -18.16
CA ASP A 272 29.49 -35.55 -19.17
C ASP A 272 29.63 -34.30 -20.07
N LEU A 273 30.15 -33.20 -19.52
CA LEU A 273 30.31 -31.93 -20.24
C LEU A 273 31.24 -32.02 -21.46
N GLY A 274 32.14 -33.02 -21.52
CA GLY A 274 32.99 -33.30 -22.67
C GLY A 274 32.50 -34.46 -23.56
N SER A 275 31.29 -34.99 -23.31
CA SER A 275 30.79 -36.23 -23.90
C SER A 275 29.60 -35.98 -24.83
N LEU A 276 29.79 -36.16 -26.14
CA LEU A 276 28.69 -36.09 -27.12
C LEU A 276 27.60 -37.13 -26.81
N ASP A 277 27.98 -38.31 -26.34
CA ASP A 277 27.08 -39.41 -25.98
C ASP A 277 26.05 -38.96 -24.96
N TRP A 278 26.47 -38.18 -23.96
CA TRP A 278 25.56 -37.73 -22.91
C TRP A 278 24.50 -36.78 -23.48
N PHE A 279 24.92 -35.70 -24.16
CA PHE A 279 24.00 -34.72 -24.74
C PHE A 279 23.03 -35.36 -25.74
N LYS A 280 23.56 -36.19 -26.65
CA LYS A 280 22.74 -36.88 -27.65
C LYS A 280 21.79 -37.89 -27.03
N THR A 281 22.20 -38.62 -25.98
CA THR A 281 21.30 -39.53 -25.25
C THR A 281 20.10 -38.76 -24.68
N GLN A 282 20.32 -37.58 -24.10
CA GLN A 282 19.22 -36.78 -23.54
C GLN A 282 18.25 -36.31 -24.64
N LEU A 283 18.79 -35.75 -25.72
CA LEU A 283 18.01 -35.25 -26.86
C LEU A 283 17.23 -36.37 -27.55
N ALA A 284 17.87 -37.53 -27.81
CA ALA A 284 17.23 -38.70 -28.38
C ALA A 284 16.14 -39.29 -27.48
N SER A 285 16.24 -39.09 -26.15
CA SER A 285 15.16 -39.42 -25.21
C SER A 285 14.00 -38.40 -25.21
N GLY A 286 14.01 -37.42 -26.14
CA GLY A 286 13.00 -36.38 -26.25
C GLY A 286 13.04 -35.38 -25.10
N SER A 287 14.25 -35.06 -24.61
CA SER A 287 14.49 -34.11 -23.53
C SER A 287 15.54 -33.08 -23.94
N GLU A 288 15.16 -31.81 -23.89
CA GLU A 288 16.00 -30.66 -24.18
C GLU A 288 17.06 -30.45 -23.08
N VAL A 289 18.22 -29.91 -23.47
CA VAL A 289 19.35 -29.69 -22.55
C VAL A 289 19.58 -28.20 -22.38
N ALA A 290 19.28 -27.65 -21.20
CA ALA A 290 19.73 -26.31 -20.83
C ALA A 290 21.23 -26.38 -20.51
N PHE A 291 22.03 -25.50 -21.09
CA PHE A 291 23.49 -25.55 -20.95
C PHE A 291 24.09 -24.16 -20.86
N SER A 292 25.29 -24.09 -20.29
CA SER A 292 26.15 -22.91 -20.39
C SER A 292 27.48 -23.26 -21.05
N VAL A 293 28.05 -22.28 -21.74
CA VAL A 293 29.23 -22.44 -22.60
C VAL A 293 30.10 -21.19 -22.55
N LEU A 294 31.41 -21.36 -22.80
CA LEU A 294 32.29 -20.25 -23.12
C LEU A 294 32.38 -20.05 -24.62
N LEU A 295 31.93 -18.88 -25.05
CA LEU A 295 32.01 -18.43 -26.43
C LEU A 295 33.37 -17.77 -26.69
N ASP A 296 34.00 -18.13 -27.80
CA ASP A 296 35.31 -17.60 -28.22
C ASP A 296 35.37 -17.17 -29.70
N SER A 297 34.26 -17.26 -30.42
CA SER A 297 34.15 -17.04 -31.86
C SER A 297 33.02 -16.09 -32.25
N ASP A 298 33.18 -15.51 -33.44
CA ASP A 298 32.11 -14.83 -34.15
C ASP A 298 31.20 -15.89 -34.82
N ASP A 299 29.90 -15.60 -35.03
CA ASP A 299 28.84 -16.60 -35.34
C ASP A 299 27.72 -16.02 -36.22
N PRO A 300 26.97 -16.81 -37.01
CA PRO A 300 27.36 -18.08 -37.62
C PRO A 300 28.26 -17.91 -38.80
N ASN A 301 29.07 -18.94 -39.07
CA ASN A 301 29.90 -18.99 -40.27
C ASN A 301 28.96 -18.83 -41.47
N PRO A 302 29.07 -17.73 -42.24
CA PRO A 302 28.10 -17.40 -43.28
C PRO A 302 28.10 -18.40 -44.43
N ASN A 303 29.11 -19.29 -44.50
CA ASN A 303 29.24 -20.29 -45.55
C ASN A 303 28.49 -21.60 -45.26
N ASN A 304 28.30 -21.96 -43.98
CA ASN A 304 27.68 -23.22 -43.59
C ASN A 304 26.56 -23.09 -42.53
N ASN A 305 26.35 -21.88 -42.00
CA ASN A 305 25.36 -21.55 -40.97
C ASN A 305 25.52 -22.37 -39.67
N ILE A 306 26.76 -22.75 -39.35
CA ILE A 306 27.13 -23.42 -38.11
C ILE A 306 27.94 -22.44 -37.25
N TRP A 307 27.58 -22.36 -35.96
CA TRP A 307 28.41 -21.78 -34.92
C TRP A 307 29.59 -22.71 -34.67
N GLU A 308 30.75 -22.28 -35.14
CA GLU A 308 32.01 -22.98 -34.95
C GLU A 308 32.84 -22.25 -33.90
N ILE A 309 33.66 -22.99 -33.17
CA ILE A 309 34.69 -22.40 -32.29
C ILE A 309 35.72 -21.62 -33.13
N ALA A 310 36.46 -20.71 -32.51
CA ALA A 310 37.42 -19.91 -33.26
C ALA A 310 38.61 -20.75 -33.76
N ASP A 311 38.97 -20.60 -35.05
CA ASP A 311 40.16 -21.23 -35.65
C ASP A 311 41.46 -20.86 -34.93
N LYS A 312 41.51 -19.65 -34.37
CA LYS A 312 42.55 -19.18 -33.45
C LYS A 312 41.87 -18.80 -32.13
N PRO A 313 42.10 -19.55 -31.04
CA PRO A 313 41.58 -19.18 -29.73
C PRO A 313 42.00 -17.75 -29.41
N ARG A 314 41.04 -16.89 -29.01
CA ARG A 314 41.39 -15.54 -28.54
C ARG A 314 42.36 -15.69 -27.37
N THR A 315 43.54 -15.06 -27.48
CA THR A 315 44.68 -15.28 -26.57
C THR A 315 44.53 -14.59 -25.22
N ASP A 316 43.55 -13.70 -25.07
CA ASP A 316 43.21 -13.05 -23.81
C ASP A 316 42.02 -13.76 -23.14
N PRO A 317 42.20 -14.45 -22.00
CA PRO A 317 41.11 -15.07 -21.24
C PRO A 317 39.99 -14.09 -20.86
N LYS A 318 40.24 -12.77 -20.82
CA LYS A 318 39.23 -11.71 -20.60
C LYS A 318 38.29 -11.50 -21.79
N THR A 319 38.52 -12.18 -22.91
CA THR A 319 37.67 -12.12 -24.12
C THR A 319 36.79 -13.35 -24.29
N TRP A 320 36.79 -14.26 -23.32
CA TRP A 320 35.84 -15.38 -23.27
C TRP A 320 34.58 -14.92 -22.57
N ALA A 321 33.42 -15.21 -23.17
CA ALA A 321 32.15 -14.80 -22.63
C ALA A 321 31.30 -16.02 -22.26
N GLY A 322 30.70 -15.99 -21.07
CA GLY A 322 29.74 -16.99 -20.66
C GLY A 322 28.42 -16.76 -21.38
N HIS A 323 27.78 -17.83 -21.83
CA HIS A 323 26.42 -17.77 -22.37
C HIS A 323 25.66 -19.04 -22.07
N ALA A 324 24.33 -18.96 -21.99
CA ALA A 324 23.46 -20.11 -21.74
C ALA A 324 22.31 -20.17 -22.73
N MET A 325 22.01 -21.38 -23.20
CA MET A 325 21.01 -21.64 -24.25
C MET A 325 20.34 -23.00 -24.03
N LEU A 326 19.43 -23.37 -24.94
CA LEU A 326 18.72 -24.65 -24.91
C LEU A 326 19.05 -25.50 -26.14
N MET A 327 19.69 -26.66 -25.98
CA MET A 327 19.81 -27.64 -27.07
C MET A 327 18.47 -28.34 -27.29
N VAL A 328 18.03 -28.35 -28.54
CA VAL A 328 16.75 -28.91 -28.98
C VAL A 328 16.91 -29.99 -30.05
N GLY A 329 18.13 -30.36 -30.41
CA GLY A 329 18.37 -31.40 -31.41
C GLY A 329 19.83 -31.57 -31.77
N TYR A 330 20.11 -32.47 -32.71
CA TYR A 330 21.42 -32.67 -33.31
C TYR A 330 21.32 -33.31 -34.70
N ASP A 331 22.36 -33.14 -35.51
CA ASP A 331 22.49 -33.75 -36.83
C ASP A 331 23.95 -34.15 -37.09
N ASP A 332 24.20 -35.45 -37.22
CA ASP A 332 25.53 -36.01 -37.43
C ASP A 332 26.13 -35.66 -38.79
N SER A 333 25.31 -35.41 -39.81
CA SER A 333 25.78 -34.95 -41.11
C SER A 333 26.38 -33.55 -41.04
N LYS A 334 25.89 -32.73 -40.11
CA LYS A 334 26.39 -31.37 -39.83
C LYS A 334 27.44 -31.34 -38.74
N ARG A 335 27.56 -32.43 -37.95
CA ARG A 335 28.36 -32.47 -36.72
C ARG A 335 28.01 -31.32 -35.76
N ALA A 336 26.72 -31.04 -35.61
CA ALA A 336 26.23 -29.91 -34.83
C ALA A 336 24.95 -30.25 -34.05
N PHE A 337 24.75 -29.54 -32.93
CA PHE A 337 23.51 -29.48 -32.17
C PHE A 337 22.59 -28.40 -32.74
N ARG A 338 21.27 -28.56 -32.66
CA ARG A 338 20.32 -27.47 -32.91
C ARG A 338 20.02 -26.78 -31.59
N VAL A 339 20.11 -25.46 -31.55
CA VAL A 339 20.01 -24.67 -30.32
C VAL A 339 18.98 -23.56 -30.48
N LYS A 340 18.14 -23.39 -29.45
CA LYS A 340 17.24 -22.25 -29.26
C LYS A 340 17.93 -21.21 -28.38
N ASN A 341 17.98 -19.96 -28.84
CA ASN A 341 18.58 -18.84 -28.13
C ASN A 341 17.52 -17.84 -27.62
N SER A 342 17.97 -16.79 -26.93
CA SER A 342 17.13 -15.76 -26.30
C SER A 342 17.49 -14.33 -26.73
N TRP A 343 17.85 -14.12 -28.00
CA TRP A 343 18.16 -12.81 -28.59
C TRP A 343 17.12 -12.40 -29.64
N GLY A 344 15.87 -12.79 -29.42
CA GLY A 344 14.77 -12.48 -30.32
C GLY A 344 14.76 -13.30 -31.61
N THR A 345 13.67 -13.17 -32.36
CA THR A 345 13.46 -13.88 -33.64
C THR A 345 14.23 -13.23 -34.80
N GLY A 346 14.71 -12.01 -34.63
CA GLY A 346 15.50 -11.29 -35.62
C GLY A 346 16.91 -11.85 -35.79
N TRP A 347 17.42 -12.64 -34.84
CA TRP A 347 18.77 -13.21 -34.85
C TRP A 347 18.82 -14.59 -35.53
N ALA A 348 19.86 -14.85 -36.32
CA ALA A 348 20.14 -16.13 -36.99
C ALA A 348 18.92 -16.76 -37.71
N GLU A 349 18.63 -18.05 -37.51
CA GLU A 349 17.51 -18.77 -38.13
C GLU A 349 16.24 -18.62 -37.27
N GLY A 350 15.70 -17.39 -37.18
CA GLY A 350 14.49 -17.14 -36.39
C GLY A 350 14.67 -17.34 -34.89
N GLY A 351 15.88 -17.11 -34.37
CA GLY A 351 16.28 -17.38 -32.99
C GLY A 351 16.96 -18.73 -32.77
N TYR A 352 17.19 -19.52 -33.83
CA TYR A 352 17.86 -20.81 -33.78
C TYR A 352 19.20 -20.79 -34.51
N VAL A 353 20.10 -21.69 -34.10
CA VAL A 353 21.41 -21.89 -34.74
C VAL A 353 21.83 -23.36 -34.67
N TRP A 354 22.68 -23.78 -35.62
CA TRP A 354 23.43 -25.03 -35.51
C TRP A 354 24.74 -24.79 -34.76
N PHE A 355 24.97 -25.49 -33.66
CA PHE A 355 26.07 -25.30 -32.73
C PHE A 355 27.05 -26.48 -32.78
N SER A 356 28.28 -26.25 -33.23
CA SER A 356 29.25 -27.32 -33.54
C SER A 356 29.52 -28.24 -32.34
N TYR A 357 29.70 -29.54 -32.62
CA TYR A 357 30.14 -30.54 -31.64
C TYR A 357 31.49 -30.22 -31.00
N ASP A 358 32.30 -29.37 -31.64
CA ASP A 358 33.62 -28.99 -31.15
C ASP A 358 33.55 -28.17 -29.84
N PHE A 359 32.45 -27.47 -29.56
CA PHE A 359 32.25 -26.81 -28.25
C PHE A 359 32.22 -27.83 -27.10
N VAL A 360 31.61 -29.00 -27.33
CA VAL A 360 31.60 -30.10 -26.35
C VAL A 360 32.97 -30.77 -26.30
N THR A 361 33.48 -31.23 -27.44
CA THR A 361 34.69 -32.07 -27.47
C THR A 361 35.98 -31.31 -27.13
N LYS A 362 35.99 -29.98 -27.25
CA LYS A 362 37.13 -29.12 -26.83
C LYS A 362 36.90 -28.41 -25.49
N GLY A 363 35.94 -28.86 -24.68
CA GLY A 363 35.81 -28.46 -23.27
C GLY A 363 35.31 -27.03 -23.04
N LYS A 364 34.48 -26.49 -23.95
CA LYS A 364 33.89 -25.15 -23.79
C LYS A 364 32.64 -25.14 -22.93
N MET A 365 31.99 -26.29 -22.75
CA MET A 365 30.82 -26.44 -21.88
C MET A 365 31.17 -26.17 -20.42
N ARG A 366 30.26 -25.53 -19.69
CA ARG A 366 30.39 -25.23 -18.26
C ARG A 366 29.30 -25.90 -17.44
N GLU A 367 28.08 -25.95 -17.96
CA GLU A 367 26.95 -26.61 -17.33
C GLU A 367 26.12 -27.36 -18.36
N GLY A 368 25.35 -28.35 -17.88
CA GLY A 368 24.34 -29.05 -18.67
C GLY A 368 23.31 -29.66 -17.74
N ALA A 369 22.02 -29.47 -18.02
CA ALA A 369 20.94 -29.99 -17.21
C ALA A 369 19.67 -30.22 -18.02
N VAL A 370 18.85 -31.16 -17.57
CA VAL A 370 17.64 -31.63 -18.26
C VAL A 370 16.49 -31.72 -17.28
N VAL A 371 15.38 -31.04 -17.58
CA VAL A 371 14.11 -31.24 -16.87
C VAL A 371 13.42 -32.47 -17.45
N LYS A 372 13.38 -33.57 -16.68
CA LYS A 372 12.75 -34.84 -17.09
C LYS A 372 11.26 -34.87 -16.79
N SER A 373 10.83 -34.22 -15.71
CA SER A 373 9.43 -34.08 -15.35
C SER A 373 9.16 -32.75 -14.66
N VAL A 374 7.89 -32.37 -14.62
CA VAL A 374 7.39 -31.18 -13.93
C VAL A 374 6.22 -31.53 -13.02
N LEU A 375 6.00 -30.73 -11.97
CA LEU A 375 4.86 -30.91 -11.08
C LEU A 375 3.53 -30.61 -11.80
N PRO A 376 2.40 -31.24 -11.41
CA PRO A 376 1.10 -30.96 -12.01
C PRO A 376 0.73 -29.47 -12.00
N PRO A 377 0.08 -28.93 -13.05
CA PRO A 377 -0.25 -27.49 -13.13
C PRO A 377 -1.24 -27.02 -12.05
N ASN A 378 -2.01 -27.93 -11.46
CA ASN A 378 -2.91 -27.66 -10.34
C ASN A 378 -2.22 -27.72 -8.97
N THR A 379 -0.91 -27.95 -8.91
CA THR A 379 -0.12 -27.88 -7.68
C THR A 379 -0.29 -26.50 -7.04
N ALA A 380 -0.48 -26.47 -5.71
CA ALA A 380 -0.52 -25.22 -4.98
C ALA A 380 0.87 -24.55 -5.03
N PRO A 381 0.94 -23.21 -5.11
CA PRO A 381 2.22 -22.50 -4.95
C PRO A 381 2.90 -22.91 -3.63
N PRO A 382 4.23 -23.05 -3.61
CA PRO A 382 4.97 -23.24 -2.37
C PRO A 382 4.73 -22.02 -1.46
N SER A 383 4.70 -22.27 -0.16
CA SER A 383 4.38 -21.24 0.84
C SER A 383 5.57 -20.34 1.17
N GLU A 384 6.79 -20.82 0.96
CA GLU A 384 8.03 -20.16 1.32
C GLU A 384 8.18 -18.77 0.67
N PRO A 385 7.93 -18.59 -0.65
CA PRO A 385 8.02 -17.27 -1.28
C PRO A 385 6.96 -16.28 -0.78
N LEU A 386 5.86 -16.76 -0.17
CA LEU A 386 4.84 -15.87 0.41
C LEU A 386 5.37 -15.12 1.64
N PHE A 387 6.37 -15.67 2.34
CA PHE A 387 6.99 -14.98 3.47
C PHE A 387 7.89 -13.83 3.05
N ILE A 388 8.47 -13.88 1.86
CA ILE A 388 9.39 -12.85 1.38
C ILE A 388 8.68 -11.50 1.28
N GLY A 389 9.32 -10.47 1.82
CA GLY A 389 8.80 -9.10 1.85
C GLY A 389 9.27 -8.31 3.06
N ARG A 390 8.93 -7.02 3.05
CA ARG A 390 9.14 -6.10 4.15
C ARG A 390 7.90 -6.04 5.04
N TYR A 391 8.08 -6.26 6.34
CA TYR A 391 7.01 -6.19 7.33
C TYR A 391 7.22 -5.05 8.31
N SER A 392 6.18 -4.25 8.55
CA SER A 392 6.04 -3.46 9.76
C SER A 392 5.73 -4.41 10.91
N LEU A 393 6.77 -4.78 11.66
CA LEU A 393 6.73 -5.71 12.78
C LEU A 393 6.46 -4.95 14.07
N ASP A 394 5.40 -5.33 14.76
CA ASP A 394 5.08 -4.89 16.11
C ASP A 394 5.09 -6.11 17.02
N HIS A 395 6.02 -6.11 17.98
CA HIS A 395 6.12 -7.16 18.98
C HIS A 395 6.01 -6.49 20.35
N ASP A 396 4.89 -6.73 21.01
CA ASP A 396 4.62 -6.16 22.33
C ASP A 396 4.77 -4.61 22.38
N GLY A 397 4.31 -3.89 21.35
CA GLY A 397 4.39 -2.41 21.27
C GLY A 397 5.74 -1.87 20.81
N TRP A 398 6.71 -2.75 20.54
CA TRP A 398 8.00 -2.37 19.99
C TRP A 398 7.94 -2.49 18.46
N GLN A 399 7.85 -1.35 17.80
CA GLN A 399 7.74 -1.25 16.36
C GLN A 399 9.11 -1.28 15.67
N GLY A 400 9.23 -2.06 14.60
CA GLY A 400 10.42 -2.16 13.77
C GLY A 400 10.13 -2.70 12.37
N ILE A 401 11.15 -2.73 11.52
CA ILE A 401 11.03 -3.24 10.15
C ILE A 401 11.71 -4.60 10.05
N LEU A 402 10.96 -5.64 9.67
CA LEU A 402 11.47 -6.97 9.39
C LEU A 402 11.54 -7.17 7.88
N ASP A 403 12.76 -7.21 7.33
CA ASP A 403 13.01 -7.54 5.94
C ASP A 403 13.33 -9.04 5.85
N LEU A 404 12.46 -9.81 5.18
CA LEU A 404 12.67 -11.21 4.85
C LEU A 404 13.00 -11.32 3.35
N TYR A 405 14.23 -11.70 3.04
CA TYR A 405 14.76 -11.74 1.67
C TYR A 405 15.38 -13.09 1.28
N HIS A 406 15.46 -14.07 2.18
CA HIS A 406 16.08 -15.37 1.92
C HIS A 406 15.17 -16.52 2.36
N ILE A 407 15.14 -17.59 1.56
CA ILE A 407 14.47 -18.85 1.87
C ILE A 407 15.54 -19.87 2.33
N PRO A 408 15.68 -20.11 3.64
CA PRO A 408 16.73 -21.00 4.12
C PRO A 408 16.56 -22.43 3.62
N ASP A 409 17.66 -22.97 3.07
CA ASP A 409 17.71 -24.35 2.59
C ASP A 409 19.06 -25.01 2.93
N PRO A 410 19.12 -25.80 4.03
CA PRO A 410 20.37 -26.45 4.44
C PRO A 410 20.84 -27.57 3.51
N ASN A 411 20.02 -28.01 2.55
CA ASN A 411 20.40 -28.98 1.53
C ASN A 411 20.99 -28.30 0.28
N LEU A 412 20.58 -27.06 0.01
CA LEU A 412 21.08 -26.26 -1.10
C LEU A 412 22.27 -25.40 -0.68
N PHE A 413 22.11 -24.60 0.37
CA PHE A 413 23.10 -23.68 0.90
C PHE A 413 23.89 -24.32 2.03
N LYS A 414 25.21 -24.37 1.86
CA LYS A 414 26.15 -24.80 2.88
C LYS A 414 27.22 -23.72 3.04
N PHE A 415 27.37 -23.24 4.26
CA PHE A 415 28.39 -22.25 4.59
C PHE A 415 29.60 -22.92 5.27
N GLN A 416 30.64 -22.13 5.56
CA GLN A 416 31.88 -22.62 6.18
C GLN A 416 31.60 -23.55 7.38
N SER A 417 32.44 -24.58 7.49
CA SER A 417 32.42 -25.59 8.56
C SER A 417 31.15 -26.45 8.64
N GLY A 418 30.36 -26.55 7.56
CA GLY A 418 29.15 -27.36 7.53
C GLY A 418 27.97 -26.75 8.29
N THR A 419 28.02 -25.45 8.56
CA THR A 419 26.95 -24.72 9.23
C THR A 419 25.66 -24.78 8.39
N PRO A 420 24.53 -25.22 8.96
CA PRO A 420 23.26 -25.26 8.23
C PRO A 420 22.77 -23.84 7.96
N ASP A 421 22.22 -23.62 6.78
CA ASP A 421 21.56 -22.36 6.46
C ASP A 421 20.28 -22.17 7.27
N ARG A 422 20.27 -21.11 8.08
CA ARG A 422 19.09 -20.61 8.80
C ARG A 422 18.84 -19.13 8.52
N ARG A 423 19.54 -18.46 7.60
CA ARG A 423 19.33 -17.02 7.40
C ARG A 423 17.91 -16.79 6.85
N LEU A 424 17.27 -15.70 7.24
CA LEU A 424 15.96 -15.28 6.71
C LEU A 424 16.01 -13.83 6.22
N GLY A 425 16.70 -12.97 6.97
CA GLY A 425 16.85 -11.58 6.59
C GLY A 425 17.43 -10.68 7.68
N THR A 426 16.90 -9.46 7.78
CA THR A 426 17.37 -8.44 8.72
C THR A 426 16.20 -7.71 9.39
N TYR A 427 16.29 -7.51 10.70
CA TYR A 427 15.36 -6.73 11.49
C TYR A 427 15.99 -5.39 11.89
N TYR A 428 15.28 -4.29 11.67
CA TYR A 428 15.65 -2.95 12.08
C TYR A 428 14.73 -2.52 13.22
N GLY A 429 15.28 -2.49 14.43
CA GLY A 429 14.52 -2.18 15.63
C GLY A 429 14.15 -0.70 15.77
N PRO A 430 13.38 -0.36 16.82
CA PRO A 430 13.04 1.04 17.14
C PRO A 430 14.26 1.88 17.52
N ASP A 431 15.38 1.24 17.86
CA ASP A 431 16.68 1.87 18.07
C ASP A 431 17.43 2.20 16.77
N GLY A 432 16.86 1.86 15.61
CA GLY A 432 17.45 2.06 14.30
C GLY A 432 18.57 1.08 13.95
N LEU A 433 18.91 0.13 14.84
CA LEU A 433 19.98 -0.84 14.61
C LEU A 433 19.46 -2.08 13.86
N GLY A 434 20.18 -2.45 12.80
CA GLY A 434 19.95 -3.69 12.07
C GLY A 434 20.46 -4.90 12.84
N ARG A 435 19.75 -6.03 12.77
CA ARG A 435 20.07 -7.32 13.41
C ARG A 435 19.75 -8.46 12.45
N ARG A 436 20.64 -9.44 12.31
CA ARG A 436 20.41 -10.58 11.42
C ARG A 436 19.33 -11.51 11.99
N VAL A 437 18.41 -11.92 11.12
CA VAL A 437 17.29 -12.80 11.44
C VAL A 437 17.59 -14.18 10.90
N ASN A 438 17.59 -15.17 11.79
CA ASN A 438 17.75 -16.57 11.43
C ASN A 438 16.51 -17.37 11.85
N GLY A 439 16.24 -18.51 11.23
CA GLY A 439 15.06 -19.31 11.50
C GLY A 439 14.80 -20.44 10.52
N THR A 440 13.56 -20.92 10.52
CA THR A 440 13.07 -21.99 9.65
C THR A 440 11.69 -21.68 9.12
N LEU A 441 11.42 -22.20 7.92
CA LEU A 441 10.11 -22.17 7.28
C LEU A 441 9.58 -23.60 7.17
N SER A 442 8.28 -23.78 7.41
CA SER A 442 7.59 -25.05 7.21
C SER A 442 6.12 -24.80 6.90
N GLY A 443 5.73 -24.98 5.64
CA GLY A 443 4.40 -24.62 5.20
C GLY A 443 4.13 -23.13 5.48
N ARG A 444 2.96 -22.83 6.06
CA ARG A 444 2.57 -21.47 6.44
C ARG A 444 3.09 -21.01 7.81
N LYS A 445 4.05 -21.74 8.41
CA LYS A 445 4.69 -21.42 9.68
C LYS A 445 6.13 -20.92 9.47
N ILE A 446 6.51 -19.90 10.23
CA ILE A 446 7.89 -19.41 10.36
C ILE A 446 8.29 -19.43 11.84
N ASP A 447 9.45 -19.99 12.14
CA ASP A 447 10.13 -19.82 13.43
C ASP A 447 11.36 -18.96 13.19
N PHE A 448 11.45 -17.77 13.79
CA PHE A 448 12.59 -16.87 13.59
C PHE A 448 13.11 -16.28 14.88
N TYR A 449 14.38 -15.88 14.84
CA TYR A 449 15.16 -15.50 16.01
C TYR A 449 15.86 -14.16 15.78
N ILE A 450 15.73 -13.27 16.76
CA ILE A 450 16.40 -11.96 16.77
C ILE A 450 17.24 -11.87 18.04
N ASP A 451 18.56 -11.82 17.89
CA ASP A 451 19.43 -11.47 19.00
C ASP A 451 19.44 -9.95 19.20
N TRP A 452 18.66 -9.49 20.18
CA TRP A 452 18.50 -8.08 20.48
C TRP A 452 19.82 -7.38 20.83
N ASN A 453 20.79 -8.11 21.39
CA ASN A 453 22.04 -7.52 21.88
C ASN A 453 23.17 -7.59 20.84
N ASN A 454 22.96 -8.26 19.71
CA ASN A 454 23.98 -8.41 18.66
C ASN A 454 23.62 -7.63 17.38
N PRO A 455 24.11 -6.40 17.21
CA PRO A 455 23.98 -5.65 15.95
C PRO A 455 25.07 -6.03 14.92
N GLY A 456 25.98 -6.95 15.25
CA GLY A 456 27.11 -7.36 14.43
C GLY A 456 26.79 -8.53 13.49
N ALA A 457 27.85 -9.13 12.94
CA ALA A 457 27.72 -10.36 12.17
C ALA A 457 27.16 -11.50 13.04
N ARG A 458 26.36 -12.37 12.42
CA ARG A 458 25.73 -13.51 13.08
C ARG A 458 25.92 -14.76 12.24
N SER A 459 26.31 -15.87 12.86
CA SER A 459 26.48 -17.15 12.16
C SER A 459 25.20 -17.56 11.44
N TYR A 460 25.33 -18.16 10.25
CA TYR A 460 24.18 -18.61 9.46
C TYR A 460 23.33 -19.68 10.14
N GLY A 461 23.90 -20.46 11.07
CA GLY A 461 23.21 -21.56 11.77
C GLY A 461 22.71 -21.23 13.18
N GLU A 462 23.00 -20.03 13.69
CA GLU A 462 22.74 -19.66 15.07
C GLU A 462 21.25 -19.33 15.31
N LEU A 463 20.65 -19.92 16.34
CA LEU A 463 19.26 -19.70 16.77
C LEU A 463 19.26 -19.27 18.24
N SER A 464 19.25 -17.95 18.49
CA SER A 464 19.44 -17.32 19.80
C SER A 464 18.67 -16.00 19.90
N GLY A 465 18.39 -15.54 21.13
CA GLY A 465 17.68 -14.29 21.37
C GLY A 465 16.15 -14.46 21.46
N LEU A 466 15.42 -13.42 21.08
CA LEU A 466 13.97 -13.41 21.01
C LEU A 466 13.51 -14.47 19.99
N HIS A 467 12.58 -15.34 20.38
CA HIS A 467 12.08 -16.41 19.52
C HIS A 467 10.63 -16.14 19.11
N PHE A 468 10.42 -15.97 17.81
CA PHE A 468 9.13 -15.73 17.21
C PHE A 468 8.62 -17.01 16.56
N THR A 469 7.36 -17.34 16.84
CA THR A 469 6.60 -18.40 16.18
C THR A 469 5.43 -17.76 15.45
N GLY A 470 5.55 -17.61 14.13
CA GLY A 470 4.60 -16.90 13.28
C GLY A 470 3.89 -17.78 12.27
N TYR A 471 2.71 -17.33 11.84
CA TYR A 471 1.87 -17.97 10.83
C TYR A 471 1.38 -16.93 9.82
N LEU A 472 1.43 -17.25 8.54
CA LEU A 472 0.83 -16.41 7.51
C LEU A 472 -0.70 -16.51 7.57
N SER A 473 -1.35 -15.36 7.64
CA SER A 473 -2.80 -15.22 7.54
C SER A 473 -3.27 -15.47 6.10
N THR A 474 -4.56 -15.65 5.85
CA THR A 474 -5.05 -16.05 4.50
C THR A 474 -4.82 -14.99 3.44
N ASP A 475 -4.64 -13.72 3.84
CA ASP A 475 -4.32 -12.61 2.94
C ASP A 475 -2.89 -12.64 2.35
N ASN A 476 -2.05 -13.58 2.80
CA ASN A 476 -0.61 -13.71 2.46
C ASN A 476 0.24 -12.45 2.75
N GLN A 477 -0.28 -11.51 3.53
CA GLN A 477 0.35 -10.21 3.81
C GLN A 477 0.49 -9.92 5.30
N SER A 478 -0.20 -10.70 6.13
CA SER A 478 -0.17 -10.59 7.59
C SER A 478 0.52 -11.80 8.19
N LEU A 479 1.64 -11.58 8.88
CA LEU A 479 2.38 -12.56 9.66
C LEU A 479 2.06 -12.34 11.14
N THR A 480 1.50 -13.32 11.84
CA THR A 480 1.10 -13.14 13.25
C THR A 480 1.44 -14.35 14.09
N GLY A 481 1.58 -14.17 15.39
CA GLY A 481 1.83 -15.29 16.28
C GLY A 481 2.32 -14.83 17.64
N THR A 482 3.29 -15.58 18.18
CA THR A 482 3.86 -15.34 19.51
C THR A 482 5.35 -15.07 19.48
N MET A 483 5.82 -14.25 20.40
CA MET A 483 7.22 -14.03 20.70
C MET A 483 7.51 -14.49 22.13
N LEU A 484 8.45 -15.43 22.29
CA LEU A 484 9.08 -15.75 23.56
C LEU A 484 10.26 -14.80 23.78
N ASP A 485 10.15 -13.94 24.78
CA ASP A 485 11.22 -13.05 25.18
C ASP A 485 12.15 -13.79 26.15
N ASN A 486 13.40 -13.99 25.72
CA ASN A 486 14.39 -14.71 26.50
C ASN A 486 14.97 -13.88 27.67
N ARG A 487 14.62 -12.59 27.77
CA ARG A 487 15.10 -11.68 28.84
C ARG A 487 14.23 -11.78 30.10
N ASP A 488 12.92 -12.00 29.94
CA ASP A 488 11.96 -12.12 31.04
C ASP A 488 11.27 -13.51 31.11
N GLY A 489 11.43 -14.34 30.08
CA GLY A 489 10.84 -15.68 29.98
C GLY A 489 9.35 -15.70 29.61
N GLN A 490 8.77 -14.56 29.24
CA GLN A 490 7.35 -14.42 28.94
C GLN A 490 7.05 -14.56 27.46
N THR A 491 5.79 -14.90 27.16
CA THR A 491 5.28 -14.98 25.77
C THR A 491 4.29 -13.87 25.50
N TYR A 492 4.53 -13.13 24.42
CA TYR A 492 3.73 -12.02 23.95
C TYR A 492 3.17 -12.29 22.57
N GLY A 493 2.11 -11.58 22.19
CA GLY A 493 1.66 -11.54 20.80
C GLY A 493 2.61 -10.70 19.94
N PHE A 494 2.69 -11.01 18.65
CA PHE A 494 3.28 -10.12 17.66
C PHE A 494 2.48 -10.15 16.36
N TYR A 495 2.57 -9.06 15.60
CA TYR A 495 2.12 -9.03 14.21
C TYR A 495 3.17 -8.36 13.34
N GLY A 496 3.26 -8.77 12.09
CA GLY A 496 4.03 -8.15 11.02
C GLY A 496 3.14 -7.99 9.81
N LEU A 497 3.05 -6.79 9.26
CA LEU A 497 2.22 -6.53 8.08
C LEU A 497 3.10 -6.06 6.91
N LYS A 498 2.84 -6.54 5.68
CA LYS A 498 3.47 -6.00 4.45
C LYS A 498 2.94 -4.61 4.04
N ARG A 499 2.42 -3.88 5.01
CA ARG A 499 1.83 -2.53 4.94
C ARG A 499 2.15 -1.81 6.25
N GLY A 500 1.72 -0.56 6.39
CA GLY A 500 1.91 0.18 7.64
C GLY A 500 1.26 -0.49 8.86
N TYR A 501 1.69 -0.06 10.05
CA TYR A 501 1.15 -0.49 11.33
C TYR A 501 -0.36 -0.27 11.44
N LEU A 502 -1.01 -1.04 12.31
CA LEU A 502 -2.40 -0.81 12.67
C LEU A 502 -2.51 0.50 13.49
N SER A 503 -3.56 1.29 13.27
CA SER A 503 -3.75 2.59 13.93
C SER A 503 -4.85 2.55 14.99
N GLY A 504 -4.84 3.51 15.94
CA GLY A 504 -5.92 3.68 16.93
C GLY A 504 -5.87 2.72 18.13
N ILE A 505 -4.71 2.13 18.40
CA ILE A 505 -4.51 1.16 19.47
C ILE A 505 -4.38 1.88 20.84
N SER A 506 -5.13 1.42 21.84
CA SER A 506 -5.02 1.91 23.21
C SER A 506 -3.84 1.24 23.94
N SER A 507 -3.00 2.05 24.59
CA SER A 507 -1.99 1.62 25.55
C SER A 507 -2.60 1.57 26.95
N ASP A 508 -3.14 0.42 27.36
CA ASP A 508 -3.24 0.13 28.79
C ASP A 508 -1.96 -0.61 29.19
N SER A 509 -1.32 -0.18 30.28
CA SER A 509 0.02 -0.62 30.68
C SER A 509 0.02 -1.85 31.58
N SER A 510 -1.17 -2.34 31.99
CA SER A 510 -1.27 -3.57 32.78
C SER A 510 -2.30 -4.55 32.19
N VAL A 511 -1.82 -5.75 31.84
CA VAL A 511 -2.67 -6.84 31.36
C VAL A 511 -3.40 -7.47 32.54
N THR A 512 -4.72 -7.30 32.58
CA THR A 512 -5.63 -7.92 33.55
C THR A 512 -6.69 -8.74 32.82
N LEU A 513 -7.47 -9.54 33.55
CA LEU A 513 -8.62 -10.24 32.98
C LEU A 513 -9.63 -9.27 32.32
N ASN A 514 -9.74 -8.04 32.83
CA ASN A 514 -10.64 -7.03 32.29
C ASN A 514 -10.09 -6.32 31.04
N SER A 515 -8.81 -6.50 30.69
CA SER A 515 -8.21 -5.87 29.51
C SER A 515 -8.87 -6.33 28.19
N TYR A 516 -9.52 -7.50 28.20
CA TYR A 516 -10.29 -8.03 27.07
C TYR A 516 -11.68 -7.42 26.91
N VAL A 517 -12.24 -6.77 27.94
CA VAL A 517 -13.59 -6.20 27.88
C VAL A 517 -13.61 -5.04 26.88
N GLY A 518 -14.37 -5.18 25.79
CA GLY A 518 -14.39 -4.25 24.68
C GLY A 518 -14.87 -4.89 23.37
N ASN A 519 -14.89 -4.10 22.30
CA ASN A 519 -15.16 -4.55 20.94
C ASN A 519 -13.85 -4.87 20.23
N TRP A 520 -13.78 -6.03 19.57
CA TRP A 520 -12.58 -6.52 18.90
C TRP A 520 -12.84 -6.68 17.41
N GLN A 521 -11.96 -6.12 16.60
CA GLN A 521 -11.92 -6.27 15.16
C GLN A 521 -10.79 -7.21 14.76
N VAL A 522 -11.08 -8.24 13.96
CA VAL A 522 -10.09 -9.22 13.48
C VAL A 522 -9.62 -8.88 12.06
N TYR A 523 -8.33 -9.01 11.81
CA TYR A 523 -7.69 -8.78 10.51
C TYR A 523 -6.92 -10.04 10.03
N GLY A 524 -6.55 -10.05 8.75
CA GLY A 524 -5.73 -11.09 8.14
C GLY A 524 -6.52 -12.26 7.52
N LEU A 525 -7.83 -12.30 7.71
CA LEU A 525 -8.70 -13.40 7.28
C LEU A 525 -9.70 -12.97 6.21
N GLU A 526 -9.84 -13.74 5.12
CA GLU A 526 -10.75 -13.45 3.99
C GLU A 526 -12.23 -13.82 4.27
N VAL A 527 -12.85 -13.32 5.34
CA VAL A 527 -14.33 -13.42 5.54
C VAL A 527 -14.78 -12.32 6.53
N PRO A 528 -15.96 -11.67 6.38
CA PRO A 528 -16.39 -10.58 7.28
C PRO A 528 -16.84 -11.01 8.70
N THR A 529 -16.43 -12.16 9.22
CA THR A 529 -17.14 -12.84 10.34
C THR A 529 -16.36 -12.91 11.66
N GLY A 530 -15.32 -12.08 11.83
CA GLY A 530 -14.36 -12.20 12.94
C GLY A 530 -14.57 -11.27 14.12
N ASN A 531 -15.41 -10.25 13.99
CA ASN A 531 -15.51 -9.22 15.02
C ASN A 531 -16.42 -9.71 16.16
N PHE A 532 -16.06 -9.37 17.39
CA PHE A 532 -16.82 -9.79 18.57
C PHE A 532 -16.71 -8.75 19.67
N SER A 533 -17.58 -8.85 20.68
CA SER A 533 -17.50 -8.03 21.89
C SER A 533 -17.41 -8.91 23.12
N ILE A 534 -16.52 -8.58 24.05
CA ILE A 534 -16.47 -9.17 25.38
C ILE A 534 -17.03 -8.14 26.37
N THR A 535 -18.07 -8.50 27.11
CA THR A 535 -18.72 -7.63 28.09
C THR A 535 -18.25 -7.91 29.52
N ALA A 536 -17.77 -9.11 29.80
CA ALA A 536 -17.23 -9.48 31.11
C ALA A 536 -16.29 -10.69 31.01
N VAL A 537 -15.37 -10.80 31.97
CA VAL A 537 -14.53 -11.99 32.18
C VAL A 537 -14.68 -12.43 33.64
N ASN A 538 -15.05 -13.68 33.86
CA ASN A 538 -15.20 -14.22 35.23
C ASN A 538 -13.82 -14.29 35.91
N PRO A 539 -13.62 -13.66 37.08
CA PRO A 539 -12.30 -13.57 37.71
C PRO A 539 -11.76 -14.90 38.24
N SER A 540 -12.63 -15.88 38.54
CA SER A 540 -12.23 -17.18 39.09
C SER A 540 -12.04 -18.24 38.01
N THR A 541 -12.87 -18.22 36.95
CA THR A 541 -12.84 -19.24 35.89
C THR A 541 -12.21 -18.76 34.59
N GLY A 542 -12.06 -17.44 34.41
CA GLY A 542 -11.61 -16.84 33.16
C GLY A 542 -12.65 -16.83 32.04
N GLN A 543 -13.85 -17.37 32.28
CA GLN A 543 -14.89 -17.50 31.25
C GLN A 543 -15.32 -16.12 30.72
N VAL A 544 -15.32 -15.96 29.40
CA VAL A 544 -15.76 -14.72 28.75
C VAL A 544 -17.28 -14.71 28.57
N THR A 545 -17.89 -13.55 28.78
CA THR A 545 -19.27 -13.26 28.38
C THR A 545 -19.22 -12.24 27.25
N GLY A 546 -19.91 -12.51 26.15
CA GLY A 546 -19.83 -11.67 24.96
C GLY A 546 -20.69 -12.17 23.81
N LYS A 547 -20.59 -11.51 22.65
CA LYS A 547 -21.29 -11.88 21.41
C LYS A 547 -20.36 -11.77 20.21
N VAL A 548 -20.57 -12.63 19.23
CA VAL A 548 -20.00 -12.47 17.89
C VAL A 548 -20.92 -11.55 17.09
N PHE A 549 -20.38 -10.53 16.42
CA PHE A 549 -21.24 -9.63 15.63
C PHE A 549 -21.87 -10.38 14.46
N GLY A 550 -23.19 -10.26 14.30
CA GLY A 550 -23.96 -11.04 13.32
C GLY A 550 -24.11 -12.54 13.67
N GLY A 551 -23.69 -12.96 14.87
CA GLY A 551 -23.72 -14.35 15.32
C GLY A 551 -24.30 -14.53 16.73
N GLY A 552 -23.97 -15.66 17.36
CA GLY A 552 -24.43 -16.03 18.70
C GLY A 552 -23.53 -15.51 19.83
N ALA A 553 -23.65 -16.14 21.01
CA ALA A 553 -22.79 -15.86 22.15
C ALA A 553 -21.32 -16.20 21.82
N LEU A 554 -20.40 -15.36 22.30
CA LEU A 554 -18.97 -15.65 22.24
C LEU A 554 -18.65 -16.72 23.28
N THR A 555 -18.03 -17.81 22.85
CA THR A 555 -17.48 -18.83 23.75
C THR A 555 -15.97 -18.66 23.85
N GLY A 556 -15.45 -18.61 25.07
CA GLY A 556 -14.02 -18.45 25.30
C GLY A 556 -13.64 -18.35 26.77
N THR A 557 -12.34 -18.43 27.02
CA THR A 557 -11.74 -18.39 28.36
C THR A 557 -10.41 -17.67 28.30
N VAL A 558 -10.23 -16.67 29.17
CA VAL A 558 -8.92 -16.07 29.48
C VAL A 558 -8.22 -16.96 30.50
N ASN A 559 -6.95 -17.28 30.28
CA ASN A 559 -6.20 -18.09 31.22
C ASN A 559 -5.93 -17.29 32.52
N THR A 560 -6.39 -17.78 33.67
CA THR A 560 -6.24 -17.08 34.95
C THR A 560 -4.81 -17.11 35.51
N ALA A 561 -3.99 -18.09 35.11
CA ALA A 561 -2.56 -18.15 35.45
C ALA A 561 -1.70 -17.32 34.49
N ASN A 562 -2.14 -17.15 33.25
CA ASN A 562 -1.52 -16.27 32.27
C ASN A 562 -2.58 -15.38 31.60
N PRO A 563 -2.87 -14.18 32.15
CA PRO A 563 -3.94 -13.32 31.64
C PRO A 563 -3.69 -12.78 30.23
N ARG A 564 -2.54 -13.05 29.60
CA ARG A 564 -2.28 -12.70 28.20
C ARG A 564 -2.90 -13.67 27.21
N LEU A 565 -3.30 -14.87 27.63
CA LEU A 565 -3.83 -15.88 26.72
C LEU A 565 -5.35 -15.93 26.77
N LEU A 566 -5.98 -15.67 25.63
CA LEU A 566 -7.41 -15.86 25.38
C LEU A 566 -7.61 -16.99 24.35
N SER A 567 -8.39 -18.00 24.73
CA SER A 567 -8.94 -18.99 23.80
C SER A 567 -10.41 -18.67 23.53
N PHE A 568 -10.82 -18.60 22.27
CA PHE A 568 -12.20 -18.30 21.92
C PHE A 568 -12.61 -18.95 20.59
N GLN A 569 -13.90 -19.04 20.31
CA GLN A 569 -14.39 -19.59 19.05
C GLN A 569 -15.19 -18.57 18.24
N LEU A 570 -14.92 -18.55 16.93
CA LEU A 570 -15.71 -17.83 15.94
C LEU A 570 -16.06 -18.79 14.82
N ASN A 571 -17.36 -18.95 14.54
CA ASN A 571 -17.89 -19.79 13.45
C ASN A 571 -17.30 -21.23 13.42
N GLY A 572 -17.08 -21.83 14.60
CA GLY A 572 -16.55 -23.19 14.73
C GLY A 572 -15.03 -23.31 14.60
N VAL A 573 -14.30 -22.20 14.41
CA VAL A 573 -12.83 -22.16 14.44
C VAL A 573 -12.37 -21.70 15.82
N THR A 574 -11.42 -22.41 16.42
CA THR A 574 -10.77 -22.02 17.67
C THR A 574 -9.65 -21.04 17.40
N TYR A 575 -9.63 -19.95 18.15
CA TYR A 575 -8.61 -18.91 18.13
C TYR A 575 -7.83 -18.94 19.44
N GLN A 576 -6.51 -18.80 19.35
CA GLN A 576 -5.61 -18.62 20.47
C GLN A 576 -4.92 -17.26 20.30
N GLY A 577 -5.34 -16.27 21.09
CA GLY A 577 -4.83 -14.91 21.04
C GLY A 577 -3.94 -14.60 22.24
N TYR A 578 -2.80 -13.99 21.98
CA TYR A 578 -1.91 -13.44 22.99
C TYR A 578 -2.00 -11.92 22.97
N LEU A 579 -2.45 -11.34 24.10
CA LEU A 579 -2.51 -9.91 24.30
C LEU A 579 -1.11 -9.31 24.37
N PHE A 580 -0.94 -8.11 23.83
CA PHE A 580 0.28 -7.35 23.98
C PHE A 580 0.30 -6.75 25.40
N GLY A 581 1.47 -6.75 26.01
CA GLY A 581 1.76 -6.19 27.33
C GLY A 581 1.80 -4.66 27.33
N HIS A 582 2.52 -4.04 26.39
CA HIS A 582 2.59 -2.57 26.29
C HIS A 582 1.40 -1.95 25.52
N GLU A 583 0.69 -2.78 24.76
CA GLU A 583 -0.45 -2.38 23.93
C GLU A 583 -1.64 -3.32 24.12
N ALA A 584 -2.21 -3.37 25.33
CA ALA A 584 -3.31 -4.29 25.65
C ALA A 584 -4.59 -4.13 24.78
N GLY A 585 -4.61 -3.15 23.87
CA GLY A 585 -5.60 -3.04 22.79
C GLY A 585 -5.33 -3.92 21.56
N VAL A 586 -4.25 -4.72 21.54
CA VAL A 586 -3.91 -5.64 20.45
C VAL A 586 -3.73 -7.05 20.99
N MET A 587 -4.23 -8.02 20.23
CA MET A 587 -3.85 -9.41 20.39
C MET A 587 -3.50 -10.04 19.05
N ALA A 588 -2.57 -10.97 19.06
CA ALA A 588 -2.20 -11.74 17.89
C ALA A 588 -1.99 -13.22 18.25
N GLY A 589 -2.14 -14.09 17.27
CA GLY A 589 -1.96 -15.52 17.49
C GLY A 589 -2.42 -16.35 16.30
N THR A 590 -3.09 -17.47 16.60
CA THR A 590 -3.50 -18.45 15.59
C THR A 590 -5.01 -18.69 15.56
N ALA A 591 -5.55 -18.82 14.36
CA ALA A 591 -6.87 -19.32 14.04
C ALA A 591 -6.75 -20.74 13.48
N GLY A 592 -7.33 -21.71 14.19
CA GLY A 592 -7.19 -23.12 13.86
C GLY A 592 -5.72 -23.61 13.90
N PRO A 593 -5.39 -24.67 13.16
CA PRO A 593 -4.10 -25.35 13.30
C PRO A 593 -2.91 -24.64 12.62
N GLY A 594 -3.08 -23.48 11.98
CA GLY A 594 -1.95 -22.86 11.28
C GLY A 594 -2.22 -21.60 10.47
N THR A 595 -3.26 -20.83 10.80
CA THR A 595 -3.50 -19.52 10.15
C THR A 595 -3.27 -18.42 11.17
N GLY A 596 -2.51 -17.40 10.79
CA GLY A 596 -2.33 -16.21 11.63
C GLY A 596 -3.61 -15.39 11.75
N PHE A 597 -3.82 -14.73 12.89
CA PHE A 597 -4.70 -13.57 13.01
C PHE A 597 -4.12 -12.51 13.93
N VAL A 598 -4.54 -11.27 13.70
CA VAL A 598 -4.36 -10.15 14.63
C VAL A 598 -5.72 -9.50 14.85
N ALA A 599 -5.96 -9.02 16.06
CA ALA A 599 -7.17 -8.30 16.41
C ALA A 599 -6.83 -7.04 17.21
N THR A 600 -7.58 -5.97 16.97
CA THR A 600 -7.45 -4.71 17.72
C THR A 600 -8.77 -4.34 18.36
N ARG A 601 -8.68 -3.58 19.46
CA ARG A 601 -9.83 -2.99 20.12
C ARG A 601 -10.40 -1.82 19.32
N SER A 602 -11.66 -1.92 18.90
CA SER A 602 -12.33 -0.92 18.05
C SER A 602 -13.04 0.18 18.84
N ASP A 603 -13.31 -0.06 20.13
CA ASP A 603 -13.99 0.86 21.04
C ASP A 603 -13.20 2.15 21.34
N PHE A 604 -11.94 2.23 20.90
CA PHE A 604 -11.09 3.42 21.03
C PHE A 604 -10.89 4.22 19.75
N SER A 605 -11.54 3.86 18.64
CA SER A 605 -11.45 4.65 17.41
C SER A 605 -12.16 5.99 17.56
N THR A 606 -11.42 7.10 17.39
CA THR A 606 -12.00 8.44 17.37
C THR A 606 -12.94 8.56 16.17
N PRO A 607 -14.22 8.93 16.35
CA PRO A 607 -15.13 9.08 15.23
C PRO A 607 -14.70 10.24 14.32
N LEU A 608 -15.01 10.12 13.03
CA LEU A 608 -14.78 11.17 12.04
C LEU A 608 -16.00 12.10 12.03
N VAL A 609 -15.75 13.41 12.11
CA VAL A 609 -16.78 14.46 12.04
C VAL A 609 -16.38 15.54 11.05
N SER A 610 -17.34 15.99 10.25
CA SER A 610 -17.16 17.10 9.31
C SER A 610 -18.42 17.93 9.20
N ILE A 611 -18.24 19.23 8.95
CA ILE A 611 -19.32 20.17 8.64
C ILE A 611 -19.19 20.54 7.17
N GLN A 612 -20.24 20.27 6.40
CA GLN A 612 -20.33 20.56 4.98
C GLN A 612 -21.00 21.91 4.72
N ASN A 613 -21.94 22.30 5.59
CA ASN A 613 -22.63 23.58 5.52
C ASN A 613 -23.02 24.04 6.94
N PRO A 614 -22.80 25.32 7.31
CA PRO A 614 -22.16 26.40 6.53
C PRO A 614 -20.65 26.22 6.39
N ALA A 615 -20.03 26.94 5.44
CA ALA A 615 -18.58 27.04 5.30
C ALA A 615 -17.99 28.13 6.24
N PRO A 616 -16.71 28.03 6.62
CA PRO A 616 -16.08 29.06 7.45
C PRO A 616 -16.14 30.44 6.80
N GLY A 617 -16.70 31.42 7.53
CA GLY A 617 -16.85 32.80 7.05
C GLY A 617 -18.12 33.09 6.27
N ASP A 618 -18.97 32.10 6.02
CA ASP A 618 -20.28 32.33 5.40
C ASP A 618 -21.09 33.39 6.16
N THR A 619 -21.90 34.15 5.42
CA THR A 619 -22.80 35.15 6.01
C THR A 619 -24.20 34.58 6.15
N LEU A 620 -24.64 34.44 7.41
CA LEU A 620 -26.03 34.09 7.73
C LEU A 620 -26.77 35.35 8.18
N TYR A 621 -28.06 35.43 7.84
CA TYR A 621 -28.89 36.57 8.15
C TYR A 621 -29.81 36.27 9.34
N ARG A 622 -29.92 37.23 10.26
CA ARG A 622 -30.89 37.18 11.36
C ARG A 622 -32.30 36.97 10.81
N THR A 623 -33.14 36.30 11.59
CA THR A 623 -34.52 35.88 11.32
C THR A 623 -34.71 34.88 10.18
N GLN A 624 -33.66 34.51 9.45
CA GLN A 624 -33.73 33.49 8.39
C GLN A 624 -33.43 32.08 8.89
N SER A 625 -33.98 31.10 8.18
CA SER A 625 -33.74 29.68 8.44
C SER A 625 -32.65 29.10 7.53
N TYR A 626 -31.80 28.26 8.11
CA TYR A 626 -30.71 27.58 7.43
C TYR A 626 -30.66 26.10 7.83
N THR A 627 -30.30 25.24 6.89
CA THR A 627 -30.04 23.82 7.17
C THR A 627 -28.56 23.62 7.39
N LEU A 628 -28.19 23.20 8.60
CA LEU A 628 -26.84 22.73 8.88
C LEU A 628 -26.65 21.37 8.20
N ALA A 629 -25.47 21.08 7.68
CA ALA A 629 -25.14 19.77 7.11
C ALA A 629 -23.85 19.25 7.72
N GLY A 630 -23.98 18.24 8.58
CA GLY A 630 -22.87 17.54 9.21
C GLY A 630 -22.81 16.07 8.77
N GLN A 631 -21.62 15.48 8.86
CA GLN A 631 -21.43 14.04 8.76
C GLN A 631 -20.62 13.54 9.95
N ALA A 632 -21.07 12.43 10.51
CA ALA A 632 -20.40 11.71 11.59
C ALA A 632 -20.36 10.22 11.27
N THR A 633 -19.16 9.63 11.28
CA THR A 633 -18.97 8.19 11.06
C THR A 633 -18.00 7.60 12.08
N GLY A 634 -18.26 6.39 12.57
CA GLY A 634 -17.43 5.67 13.53
C GLY A 634 -18.05 4.34 13.94
N ASP A 635 -17.62 3.76 15.06
CA ASP A 635 -18.25 2.54 15.60
C ASP A 635 -19.60 2.87 16.26
N ASN A 636 -20.69 2.41 15.68
CA ASN A 636 -22.06 2.57 16.22
C ASN A 636 -22.52 1.36 17.06
N GLY A 637 -21.61 0.44 17.42
CA GLY A 637 -21.91 -0.78 18.18
C GLY A 637 -22.30 -1.97 17.30
N SER A 638 -22.26 -1.81 15.98
CA SER A 638 -22.45 -2.90 15.01
C SER A 638 -21.19 -3.75 14.79
N GLY A 639 -20.03 -3.29 15.28
CA GLY A 639 -18.75 -3.97 15.09
C GLY A 639 -18.06 -3.65 13.76
N PHE A 640 -18.55 -2.66 12.99
CA PHE A 640 -17.89 -2.17 11.79
C PHE A 640 -17.38 -0.74 12.00
N ALA A 641 -16.18 -0.44 11.49
CA ALA A 641 -15.69 0.93 11.40
C ALA A 641 -16.49 1.73 10.35
N ASN A 642 -16.46 3.06 10.48
CA ASN A 642 -17.07 4.02 9.54
C ASN A 642 -18.59 3.89 9.33
N GLN A 643 -19.34 3.52 10.37
CA GLN A 643 -20.80 3.51 10.31
C GLN A 643 -21.39 4.87 10.71
N PRO A 644 -22.57 5.26 10.20
CA PRO A 644 -23.22 6.51 10.59
C PRO A 644 -23.45 6.60 12.11
N LEU A 645 -23.12 7.75 12.69
CA LEU A 645 -23.30 8.05 14.11
C LEU A 645 -24.31 9.19 14.32
N PRO A 646 -25.02 9.22 15.46
CA PRO A 646 -25.85 10.36 15.82
C PRO A 646 -24.99 11.61 16.03
N CYS A 647 -25.48 12.76 15.55
CA CYS A 647 -24.83 14.05 15.68
C CYS A 647 -25.40 14.85 16.86
N THR A 648 -24.57 15.65 17.52
CA THR A 648 -24.99 16.69 18.45
C THR A 648 -24.43 18.04 18.01
N TRP A 649 -25.30 19.01 17.78
CA TRP A 649 -24.92 20.37 17.46
C TRP A 649 -25.01 21.27 18.70
N THR A 650 -24.05 22.18 18.85
CA THR A 650 -24.07 23.29 19.81
C THR A 650 -23.74 24.61 19.13
N SER A 651 -24.12 25.73 19.75
CA SER A 651 -23.89 27.09 19.25
C SER A 651 -23.15 27.91 20.31
N SER A 652 -22.28 28.82 19.87
CA SER A 652 -21.65 29.82 20.74
C SER A 652 -22.59 30.96 21.14
N ASP A 653 -23.77 31.06 20.52
CA ASP A 653 -24.80 32.03 20.90
C ASP A 653 -25.56 31.53 22.14
N ALA A 654 -25.17 32.01 23.32
CA ALA A 654 -25.72 31.57 24.62
C ALA A 654 -27.23 31.77 24.79
N GLY A 655 -27.86 32.64 23.98
CA GLY A 655 -29.31 32.82 24.01
C GLY A 655 -30.08 31.88 23.09
N ASP A 656 -29.41 31.04 22.30
CA ASP A 656 -30.06 30.18 21.32
C ASP A 656 -30.61 28.90 21.93
N SER A 657 -31.92 28.92 22.25
CA SER A 657 -32.64 27.80 22.85
C SER A 657 -32.88 26.63 21.90
N GLN A 658 -32.51 26.73 20.61
CA GLN A 658 -32.59 25.60 19.67
C GLN A 658 -31.50 24.57 19.96
N PHE A 659 -30.41 24.96 20.61
CA PHE A 659 -29.28 24.10 20.92
C PHE A 659 -29.29 23.64 22.39
N PRO A 660 -28.80 22.43 22.71
CA PRO A 660 -28.19 21.45 21.79
C PRO A 660 -29.22 20.69 20.94
N ILE A 661 -28.87 20.40 19.68
CA ILE A 661 -29.68 19.55 18.79
C ILE A 661 -29.03 18.18 18.71
N SER A 662 -29.67 17.14 19.25
CA SER A 662 -29.13 15.78 19.29
C SER A 662 -29.87 14.82 18.36
N GLY A 663 -29.13 13.87 17.77
CA GLY A 663 -29.65 12.80 16.94
C GLY A 663 -29.86 13.15 15.46
N ASN A 664 -29.66 14.41 15.06
CA ASN A 664 -29.85 14.87 13.68
C ASN A 664 -28.59 15.54 13.15
N CYS A 665 -28.02 15.00 12.07
CA CYS A 665 -26.84 15.57 11.41
C CYS A 665 -27.18 16.71 10.44
N THR A 666 -28.44 16.84 10.03
CA THR A 666 -28.91 17.90 9.12
C THR A 666 -30.11 18.69 9.68
N PRO A 667 -29.98 19.36 10.84
CA PRO A 667 -31.08 20.14 11.40
C PRO A 667 -31.29 21.46 10.65
N THR A 668 -32.54 21.93 10.66
CA THR A 668 -32.87 23.30 10.23
C THR A 668 -32.98 24.20 11.46
N ILE A 669 -32.27 25.32 11.45
CA ILE A 669 -32.22 26.31 12.52
C ILE A 669 -32.68 27.66 12.02
N GLN A 670 -33.13 28.55 12.90
CA GLN A 670 -33.39 29.95 12.59
C GLN A 670 -32.43 30.86 13.37
N ILE A 671 -31.77 31.80 12.69
CA ILE A 671 -30.86 32.74 13.36
C ILE A 671 -31.70 33.77 14.12
N ARG A 672 -31.42 33.98 15.41
CA ARG A 672 -32.23 34.86 16.25
C ARG A 672 -32.01 36.33 15.91
N PRO A 673 -33.00 37.21 16.16
CA PRO A 673 -32.82 38.66 16.01
C PRO A 673 -31.70 39.24 16.89
N GLY A 674 -31.42 38.61 18.03
CA GLY A 674 -30.37 39.04 18.96
C GLY A 674 -29.03 38.32 18.80
N SER A 675 -28.84 37.51 17.76
CA SER A 675 -27.60 36.74 17.60
C SER A 675 -26.39 37.67 17.39
N PRO A 676 -25.23 37.36 18.02
CA PRO A 676 -24.01 38.15 17.89
C PRO A 676 -23.52 38.17 16.43
N SER A 677 -22.65 39.12 16.06
CA SER A 677 -22.14 39.26 14.68
C SER A 677 -21.28 38.09 14.20
N SER A 678 -20.89 37.19 15.10
CA SER A 678 -20.14 35.98 14.81
C SER A 678 -20.69 34.85 15.68
N VAL A 679 -21.01 33.72 15.05
CA VAL A 679 -21.53 32.52 15.73
C VAL A 679 -20.71 31.32 15.29
N THR A 680 -20.26 30.51 16.24
CA THR A 680 -19.62 29.21 15.98
C THR A 680 -20.62 28.10 16.24
N PHE A 681 -20.89 27.29 15.21
CA PHE A 681 -21.62 26.03 15.35
C PHE A 681 -20.63 24.89 15.51
N THR A 682 -20.79 24.10 16.57
CA THR A 682 -19.94 22.94 16.84
C THR A 682 -20.75 21.68 16.62
N LEU A 683 -20.24 20.78 15.78
CA LEU A 683 -20.76 19.43 15.60
C LEU A 683 -19.91 18.47 16.42
N SER A 684 -20.54 17.67 17.26
CA SER A 684 -19.90 16.61 18.04
C SER A 684 -20.62 15.28 17.90
N THR A 685 -19.89 14.19 18.13
CA THR A 685 -20.42 12.83 18.18
C THR A 685 -19.61 11.99 19.15
N THR A 686 -20.20 10.87 19.60
CA THR A 686 -19.54 9.89 20.47
C THR A 686 -19.77 8.51 19.88
N ALA A 687 -18.69 7.78 19.63
CA ALA A 687 -18.75 6.38 19.21
C ALA A 687 -19.26 5.49 20.36
N TYR A 688 -19.75 4.29 20.05
CA TYR A 688 -20.27 3.34 21.05
C TYR A 688 -19.27 3.03 22.17
N GLY A 689 -17.97 3.06 21.87
CA GLY A 689 -16.87 2.86 22.83
C GLY A 689 -16.51 4.08 23.69
N GLY A 690 -17.25 5.20 23.57
CA GLY A 690 -17.12 6.37 24.44
C GLY A 690 -16.12 7.43 23.99
N LYS A 691 -15.38 7.23 22.88
CA LYS A 691 -14.56 8.28 22.26
C LYS A 691 -15.44 9.30 21.53
N SER A 692 -15.15 10.57 21.76
CA SER A 692 -15.85 11.68 21.12
C SER A 692 -14.95 12.46 20.18
N ALA A 693 -15.54 13.03 19.14
CA ALA A 693 -14.88 13.99 18.26
C ALA A 693 -15.79 15.19 18.07
N GLN A 694 -15.20 16.35 17.81
CA GLN A 694 -15.92 17.57 17.50
C GLN A 694 -15.19 18.41 16.47
N THR A 695 -15.94 19.17 15.70
CA THR A 695 -15.43 20.19 14.78
C THR A 695 -16.36 21.40 14.81
N GLY A 696 -15.82 22.59 14.55
CA GLY A 696 -16.56 23.84 14.63
C GLY A 696 -16.43 24.66 13.35
N VAL A 697 -17.49 25.37 12.99
CA VAL A 697 -17.48 26.37 11.92
C VAL A 697 -17.97 27.71 12.44
N THR A 698 -17.21 28.77 12.17
CA THR A 698 -17.58 30.14 12.52
C THR A 698 -18.14 30.85 11.31
N VAL A 699 -19.34 31.42 11.47
CA VAL A 699 -20.03 32.21 10.45
C VAL A 699 -20.17 33.66 10.88
N ASN A 700 -20.29 34.54 9.89
CA ASN A 700 -20.66 35.93 10.08
C ASN A 700 -22.18 36.04 10.16
N VAL A 701 -22.71 36.79 11.12
CA VAL A 701 -24.15 37.04 11.25
C VAL A 701 -24.45 38.51 11.00
N GLN A 702 -25.27 38.75 9.98
CA GLN A 702 -25.66 40.08 9.54
C GLN A 702 -27.17 40.28 9.60
N ASN A 703 -27.60 41.53 9.52
CA ASN A 703 -29.01 41.80 9.23
C ASN A 703 -29.30 41.50 7.76
N PRO A 704 -30.52 41.06 7.42
CA PRO A 704 -30.92 40.83 6.03
C PRO A 704 -30.62 42.04 5.12
N PRO A 705 -30.26 41.81 3.85
CA PRO A 705 -30.09 42.90 2.88
C PRO A 705 -31.37 43.74 2.79
N ASN A 706 -31.23 45.07 2.79
CA ASN A 706 -32.32 46.06 2.83
C ASN A 706 -33.04 46.25 4.18
N SER A 707 -32.51 45.72 5.29
CA SER A 707 -32.95 46.14 6.63
C SER A 707 -32.47 47.57 6.91
N GLY A 708 -33.41 48.50 7.13
CA GLY A 708 -33.12 49.88 7.55
C GLY A 708 -33.82 50.21 8.86
N PRO A 709 -33.34 51.21 9.63
CA PRO A 709 -34.08 51.70 10.78
C PRO A 709 -35.48 52.18 10.36
N PRO A 710 -36.50 52.05 11.22
CA PRO A 710 -37.83 52.58 10.95
C PRO A 710 -37.75 54.06 10.54
N VAL A 711 -38.51 54.47 9.52
CA VAL A 711 -38.65 55.89 9.20
C VAL A 711 -39.70 56.45 10.14
N VAL A 712 -39.27 57.30 11.06
CA VAL A 712 -40.11 57.87 12.11
C VAL A 712 -40.57 59.27 11.69
N SER A 713 -41.77 59.67 12.08
CA SER A 713 -42.29 61.02 11.88
C SER A 713 -43.10 61.45 13.09
N ILE A 714 -42.83 62.64 13.61
CA ILE A 714 -43.65 63.26 14.65
C ILE A 714 -44.76 64.04 13.94
N LEU A 715 -46.01 63.71 14.27
CA LEU A 715 -47.22 64.30 13.69
C LEU A 715 -47.68 65.50 14.51
N GLU A 716 -47.69 65.36 15.85
CA GLU A 716 -48.02 66.43 16.78
C GLU A 716 -47.09 66.39 18.01
N PRO A 717 -46.71 67.54 18.58
CA PRO A 717 -46.95 68.87 18.04
C PRO A 717 -46.12 69.13 16.77
N VAL A 718 -46.50 70.11 15.95
CA VAL A 718 -45.67 70.47 14.77
C VAL A 718 -44.42 71.24 15.22
N SER A 719 -43.32 71.13 14.48
CA SER A 719 -42.07 71.81 14.85
C SER A 719 -42.25 73.33 14.98
N GLY A 720 -41.76 73.90 16.07
CA GLY A 720 -41.93 75.30 16.45
C GLY A 720 -43.15 75.58 17.33
N SER A 721 -43.98 74.56 17.62
CA SER A 721 -45.10 74.70 18.56
C SER A 721 -44.62 75.06 19.97
N ALA A 722 -45.51 75.69 20.73
CA ALA A 722 -45.28 76.00 22.14
C ALA A 722 -46.39 75.43 23.02
N GLY A 723 -46.02 74.97 24.21
CA GLY A 723 -46.93 74.59 25.30
C GLY A 723 -46.71 75.46 26.54
N SER A 724 -47.53 75.29 27.56
CA SER A 724 -47.35 75.94 28.86
C SER A 724 -46.91 74.94 29.91
N VAL A 725 -45.94 75.33 30.73
CA VAL A 725 -45.51 74.52 31.89
C VAL A 725 -46.69 74.25 32.81
N GLY A 726 -46.84 73.00 33.28
CA GLY A 726 -47.94 72.58 34.15
C GLY A 726 -49.21 72.16 33.40
N THR A 727 -49.13 72.00 32.07
CA THR A 727 -50.22 71.49 31.24
C THR A 727 -49.81 70.20 30.51
N SER A 728 -50.79 69.43 30.05
CA SER A 728 -50.54 68.22 29.24
C SER A 728 -50.33 68.58 27.77
N VAL A 729 -49.21 68.11 27.19
CA VAL A 729 -48.90 68.21 25.77
C VAL A 729 -49.24 66.89 25.08
N PHE A 730 -49.96 66.95 23.97
CA PHE A 730 -50.26 65.80 23.12
C PHE A 730 -49.10 65.53 22.17
N LEU A 731 -48.54 64.33 22.24
CA LEU A 731 -47.49 63.84 21.36
C LEU A 731 -48.10 62.77 20.46
N ARG A 732 -47.90 62.88 19.15
CA ARG A 732 -48.33 61.89 18.16
C ARG A 732 -47.20 61.63 17.19
N ALA A 733 -46.99 60.38 16.86
CA ALA A 733 -45.97 59.97 15.91
C ALA A 733 -46.43 58.75 15.13
N SER A 734 -45.94 58.64 13.91
CA SER A 734 -46.10 57.48 13.04
C SER A 734 -44.72 56.95 12.66
N TRP A 735 -44.63 55.68 12.33
CA TRP A 735 -43.43 55.11 11.73
C TRP A 735 -43.80 54.14 10.61
N VAL A 736 -42.98 54.12 9.57
CA VAL A 736 -43.13 53.23 8.41
C VAL A 736 -41.79 52.57 8.14
N GLY A 737 -41.80 51.27 7.83
CA GLY A 737 -40.58 50.49 7.65
C GLY A 737 -40.02 49.92 8.95
N GLY A 738 -38.87 49.23 8.83
CA GLY A 738 -38.35 48.29 9.83
C GLY A 738 -38.49 46.83 9.36
N THR A 739 -37.89 45.90 10.10
CA THR A 739 -37.86 44.48 9.72
C THR A 739 -39.15 43.77 10.12
N ALA A 740 -39.84 43.16 9.16
CA ALA A 740 -41.04 42.35 9.42
C ALA A 740 -40.72 41.11 10.28
N PRO A 741 -41.66 40.62 11.12
CA PRO A 741 -42.99 41.16 11.40
C PRO A 741 -42.93 42.34 12.39
N TYR A 742 -43.61 43.44 12.08
CA TYR A 742 -43.63 44.70 12.85
C TYR A 742 -44.21 44.61 14.28
N ASN A 743 -44.57 43.40 14.72
CA ASN A 743 -45.14 43.12 16.02
C ASN A 743 -44.01 42.99 17.06
N GLY A 744 -43.48 44.12 17.52
CA GLY A 744 -42.45 44.13 18.56
C GLY A 744 -41.55 45.37 18.63
N VAL A 745 -41.92 46.45 17.94
CA VAL A 745 -41.17 47.71 18.02
C VAL A 745 -41.22 48.27 19.45
N ARG A 746 -40.08 48.74 19.94
CA ARG A 746 -39.96 49.51 21.19
C ARG A 746 -39.88 50.98 20.85
N TRP A 747 -40.48 51.84 21.67
CA TRP A 747 -40.46 53.28 21.43
C TRP A 747 -40.15 54.07 22.69
N THR A 748 -39.54 55.25 22.51
CA THR A 748 -39.19 56.16 23.60
C THR A 748 -39.32 57.61 23.12
N TRP A 749 -39.91 58.47 23.95
CA TRP A 749 -39.87 59.92 23.76
C TRP A 749 -38.76 60.51 24.61
N GLN A 750 -37.93 61.36 24.02
CA GLN A 750 -36.85 62.07 24.71
C GLN A 750 -36.89 63.56 24.40
N ALA A 751 -36.30 64.35 25.29
CA ALA A 751 -36.28 65.79 25.18
C ALA A 751 -34.87 66.33 25.47
N THR A 752 -34.44 67.33 24.72
CA THR A 752 -33.22 68.11 25.00
C THR A 752 -33.53 69.58 24.93
N HIS A 753 -33.19 70.31 25.98
CA HIS A 753 -33.48 71.74 26.09
C HIS A 753 -32.47 72.63 25.36
N LYS A 754 -31.16 72.36 25.46
CA LYS A 754 -30.08 73.21 24.90
C LYS A 754 -28.93 72.38 24.33
N ALA A 755 -28.22 72.93 23.35
CA ALA A 755 -27.01 72.31 22.79
C ALA A 755 -25.97 72.07 23.91
N GLY A 756 -25.62 70.81 24.16
CA GLY A 756 -24.69 70.38 25.22
C GLY A 756 -25.35 69.70 26.44
N CYS A 757 -26.68 69.76 26.57
CA CYS A 757 -27.42 68.96 27.56
C CYS A 757 -27.69 67.54 27.02
N ALA A 758 -27.66 66.53 27.90
CA ALA A 758 -28.05 65.16 27.55
C ALA A 758 -29.56 65.08 27.24
N GLU A 759 -29.95 64.15 26.37
CA GLU A 759 -31.36 63.79 26.17
C GLU A 759 -31.92 63.12 27.42
N THR A 760 -33.10 63.54 27.85
CA THR A 760 -33.83 62.95 28.98
C THR A 760 -35.11 62.31 28.52
N ASP A 761 -35.47 61.15 29.08
CA ASP A 761 -36.71 60.47 28.78
C ASP A 761 -37.92 61.30 29.22
N ILE A 762 -38.89 61.46 28.32
CA ILE A 762 -40.18 62.06 28.61
C ILE A 762 -41.09 60.99 29.22
N PRO A 763 -41.64 61.19 30.42
CA PRO A 763 -42.60 60.28 31.02
C PRO A 763 -44.00 60.47 30.37
N ALA A 764 -44.10 60.13 29.08
CA ALA A 764 -45.34 60.28 28.33
C ALA A 764 -46.25 59.05 28.52
N VAL A 765 -47.52 59.28 28.90
CA VAL A 765 -48.50 58.21 29.06
C VAL A 765 -49.06 57.82 27.70
N TYR A 766 -48.94 56.55 27.32
CA TYR A 766 -49.42 56.02 26.05
C TYR A 766 -50.93 55.79 26.05
N HIS A 767 -51.59 56.20 24.98
CA HIS A 767 -53.02 55.97 24.72
C HIS A 767 -53.19 55.21 23.39
N PRO A 768 -53.73 53.98 23.40
CA PRO A 768 -53.90 53.20 22.19
C PRO A 768 -55.02 53.77 21.29
N PRO A 769 -55.00 53.52 19.97
CA PRO A 769 -56.10 53.84 19.06
C PRO A 769 -57.42 53.22 19.51
N ILE A 770 -58.50 54.00 19.54
CA ILE A 770 -59.83 53.50 19.94
C ILE A 770 -60.62 53.00 18.72
N TYR A 771 -60.30 53.50 17.51
CA TYR A 771 -60.92 53.08 16.25
C TYR A 771 -59.88 52.83 15.16
N GLN A 772 -60.26 51.99 14.18
CA GLN A 772 -59.40 51.58 13.07
C GLN A 772 -59.04 52.80 12.20
N GLY A 773 -57.73 53.09 12.06
CA GLY A 773 -57.22 54.26 11.33
C GLY A 773 -56.88 55.47 12.19
N GLN A 774 -57.09 55.42 13.51
CA GLN A 774 -56.58 56.42 14.44
C GLN A 774 -55.11 56.11 14.80
N GLU A 775 -54.22 57.09 14.68
CA GLU A 775 -52.83 56.94 15.13
C GLU A 775 -52.75 56.95 16.67
N PRO A 776 -51.81 56.19 17.28
CA PRO A 776 -51.58 56.28 18.72
C PRO A 776 -51.14 57.69 19.13
N TYR A 777 -51.42 58.06 20.39
CA TYR A 777 -50.94 59.30 20.97
C TYR A 777 -50.42 59.09 22.39
N TRP A 778 -49.60 60.01 22.84
CA TRP A 778 -49.09 60.07 24.19
C TRP A 778 -49.43 61.42 24.82
N SER A 779 -49.70 61.43 26.11
CA SER A 779 -49.87 62.65 26.89
C SER A 779 -48.66 62.87 27.77
N TRP A 780 -47.95 63.98 27.57
CA TRP A 780 -46.85 64.41 28.41
C TRP A 780 -47.31 65.50 29.39
N ASP A 781 -47.32 65.18 30.69
CA ASP A 781 -47.48 66.19 31.73
C ASP A 781 -46.17 66.98 31.89
N THR A 782 -46.22 68.27 31.56
CA THR A 782 -45.05 69.15 31.59
C THR A 782 -44.77 69.70 33.00
N THR A 783 -45.54 69.30 34.01
CA THR A 783 -45.31 69.69 35.40
C THR A 783 -43.92 69.24 35.85
N GLY A 784 -43.08 70.20 36.24
CA GLY A 784 -41.72 69.92 36.68
C GLY A 784 -40.69 69.76 35.55
N ALA A 785 -41.10 69.94 34.28
CA ALA A 785 -40.16 69.92 33.13
C ALA A 785 -39.09 71.02 33.22
N GLN A 786 -39.30 72.06 34.04
CA GLN A 786 -38.30 73.09 34.35
C GLN A 786 -37.25 72.68 35.40
N ASN A 787 -37.48 71.64 36.19
CA ASN A 787 -36.65 71.27 37.36
C ASN A 787 -35.63 70.17 37.04
N VAL A 788 -34.87 70.34 35.96
CA VAL A 788 -33.77 69.44 35.60
C VAL A 788 -32.46 70.03 36.12
N ALA A 789 -31.63 69.21 36.75
CA ALA A 789 -30.36 69.64 37.35
C ALA A 789 -29.45 70.38 36.35
N ASN A 790 -28.67 71.35 36.83
CA ASN A 790 -27.69 72.13 36.07
C ASN A 790 -28.25 73.09 34.98
N GLY A 791 -29.52 73.49 35.07
CA GLY A 791 -30.11 74.47 34.15
C GLY A 791 -30.45 73.91 32.77
N CYS A 792 -30.64 72.59 32.67
CA CYS A 792 -31.10 71.90 31.46
C CYS A 792 -32.62 71.65 31.45
N GLY A 793 -33.40 72.37 32.26
CA GLY A 793 -34.86 72.26 32.32
C GLY A 793 -35.53 73.03 31.18
N PHE A 794 -36.74 72.65 30.77
CA PHE A 794 -37.45 73.31 29.67
C PHE A 794 -38.00 74.70 30.08
N ASP A 795 -37.18 75.75 30.00
CA ASP A 795 -37.54 77.11 30.41
C ASP A 795 -37.47 78.15 29.27
N ASN A 796 -38.62 78.57 28.71
CA ASN A 796 -38.77 79.71 27.77
C ASN A 796 -37.89 79.75 26.49
N ASP A 797 -36.93 78.85 26.33
CA ASP A 797 -36.06 78.63 25.18
C ASP A 797 -36.59 77.45 24.35
N ALA A 798 -36.25 77.45 23.05
CA ALA A 798 -36.67 76.36 22.17
C ALA A 798 -35.79 75.12 22.41
N GLY A 799 -36.42 74.02 22.84
CA GLY A 799 -35.79 72.71 22.94
C GLY A 799 -36.16 71.80 21.77
N THR A 800 -35.66 70.57 21.80
CA THR A 800 -35.95 69.50 20.83
C THR A 800 -36.67 68.37 21.55
N ILE A 801 -37.80 67.93 20.99
CA ILE A 801 -38.43 66.65 21.35
C ILE A 801 -38.07 65.65 20.27
N ARG A 802 -37.66 64.44 20.66
CA ARG A 802 -37.33 63.35 19.75
C ARG A 802 -38.12 62.10 20.11
N PHE A 803 -38.59 61.40 19.08
CA PHE A 803 -39.21 60.09 19.21
C PHE A 803 -38.31 59.04 18.58
N TYR A 804 -38.04 57.97 19.32
CA TYR A 804 -37.26 56.83 18.88
C TYR A 804 -38.16 55.62 18.69
N VAL A 805 -37.93 54.86 17.61
CA VAL A 805 -38.56 53.57 17.36
C VAL A 805 -37.46 52.55 17.02
N THR A 806 -37.33 51.52 17.84
CA THR A 806 -36.37 50.43 17.67
C THR A 806 -37.09 49.16 17.21
N ASP A 807 -36.66 48.59 16.10
CA ASP A 807 -37.23 47.36 15.55
C ASP A 807 -36.69 46.07 16.20
N SER A 808 -37.18 44.92 15.73
CA SER A 808 -36.79 43.60 16.24
C SER A 808 -35.33 43.21 15.94
N LEU A 809 -34.66 43.89 15.00
CA LEU A 809 -33.23 43.76 14.72
C LEU A 809 -32.37 44.78 15.49
N ASN A 810 -32.96 45.48 16.48
CA ASN A 810 -32.36 46.60 17.21
C ASN A 810 -31.96 47.79 16.33
N LEU A 811 -32.54 47.94 15.13
CA LEU A 811 -32.34 49.13 14.31
C LEU A 811 -33.25 50.24 14.82
N THR A 812 -32.66 51.39 15.16
CA THR A 812 -33.40 52.51 15.77
C THR A 812 -33.55 53.67 14.79
N GLY A 813 -34.80 53.99 14.45
CA GLY A 813 -35.19 55.19 13.75
C GLY A 813 -35.53 56.30 14.73
N SER A 814 -35.40 57.56 14.31
CA SER A 814 -35.85 58.68 15.12
C SER A 814 -36.33 59.86 14.28
N ALA A 815 -37.21 60.66 14.88
CA ALA A 815 -37.60 61.97 14.35
C ALA A 815 -37.59 62.98 15.49
N SER A 816 -37.24 64.22 15.18
CA SER A 816 -37.21 65.29 16.17
C SER A 816 -37.83 66.57 15.67
N ILE A 817 -38.44 67.32 16.57
CA ILE A 817 -39.06 68.62 16.33
C ILE A 817 -38.55 69.65 17.32
N LEU A 818 -38.57 70.92 16.94
CA LEU A 818 -38.40 72.02 17.89
C LEU A 818 -39.69 72.21 18.67
N PHE A 819 -39.58 72.39 19.99
CA PHE A 819 -40.72 72.64 20.86
C PHE A 819 -40.34 73.56 22.00
N LYS A 820 -41.22 74.49 22.34
CA LYS A 820 -40.99 75.49 23.38
C LYS A 820 -41.98 75.33 24.52
N LEU A 821 -41.52 75.34 25.76
CA LEU A 821 -42.39 75.48 26.93
C LEU A 821 -42.33 76.92 27.44
N THR A 822 -43.49 77.56 27.49
CA THR A 822 -43.65 78.93 27.94
C THR A 822 -44.15 78.92 29.38
N TYR A 823 -43.41 79.57 30.26
CA TYR A 823 -43.87 79.79 31.62
C TYR A 823 -44.86 80.96 31.63
N VAL A 824 -46.12 80.68 32.00
CA VAL A 824 -47.11 81.73 32.26
C VAL A 824 -47.25 81.86 33.78
N PRO A 825 -46.71 82.92 34.41
CA PRO A 825 -46.94 83.14 35.83
C PRO A 825 -48.46 83.30 36.08
N PRO A 826 -49.00 82.76 37.19
CA PRO A 826 -50.42 82.91 37.50
C PRO A 826 -50.80 84.40 37.56
N PRO A 827 -51.99 84.79 37.05
CA PRO A 827 -52.46 86.16 37.22
C PRO A 827 -52.62 86.46 38.71
N ASN A 828 -51.99 87.54 39.18
CA ASN A 828 -52.09 88.03 40.56
C ASN A 828 -53.53 88.35 40.96
#